data_AF-A0A1Q6HH64-F1
#
_entry.id   AF-A0A1Q6HH64-F1
#
_cell.length_a   1.000
_cell.length_b   1.000
_cell.length_c   1.000
_cell.angle_alpha   90.00
_cell.angle_beta   90.00
_cell.angle_gamma   90.00
#
_symmetry.space_group_name_H-M   'P 1'
#
loop_
_entity.id
_entity.type
_entity.pdbx_description
1 polymer ?
#
loop_
_entity_poly.entity_id
_entity_poly.type
_entity_poly.pdbx_seq_one_letter_code
_entity_poly.pdbx_strand_id
1 'polypeptide(L)'
;MKVHKKNPSWMAGGMATMLLCTLLFSCNNEDFLESGNPEKACDNICFGISSDKNVQTRGYAGSDDEGYTADRFVLRSDDSADTLCVRAIVSDGINVSGFEGKQALTRGTPVGKDNFYTKFHVLAYWSKNATPVDQFYMNTNASNVGASVGSGAIWSTEQIYYWPGVDHSFQFYAWAPTDAGGLTTPSSPTSTVLEYTVPEAATNQKDIVVATTSEISGDNNKAVPLTFKHICTAVRFAVGSQMQPGSIKSVALKGVKNAGTYDMATGTWALAETPTDFSQDLNKSMTGNETNGTEITSPEGTFMMLPQTLPEGATVEVVFVNANNEDRTLTASIGNTVWTMGTTVTYKLSITPEYEMNIEVPTEAQDAHYITFPITVNVKDYDGAWTLTSNLTNDVFFTQTKTELQEQGYWIDDDKGTNTISGTGSGSFTYHVYVTENIGDAARDLQFQITPAVNGATPITATVQQLCPSWNGNIGCERIEDGAYPWGFLWDSNMTIKYTVPSVASDFIGHYISSLLIDLSNVGQYNYVTIDRPFLSIRSITIDFSKLTANGVAEDLDNGLQNTNDIYNYNGANEASDLIARLERYGCTPDKELPTNPSDFAAKSCLMKNKFTKKTESGTGGATAEVPVLIQLEWYLPAKTETLQMVDETYPLNDIYWTSTALQGSSERSYIYSNGNSESTDKRGVIHNVRAVRQKP
;
A
#
# COMPACT_ATOMS: atom_id res chain seq x y z
N MET A 1 -105.18 -32.68 -39.85
CA MET A 1 -105.83 -34.01 -39.78
C MET A 1 -105.38 -34.64 -38.47
N LYS A 2 -106.09 -34.42 -37.35
CA LYS A 2 -107.17 -35.29 -36.83
C LYS A 2 -106.77 -36.78 -36.77
N VAL A 3 -106.28 -37.24 -35.61
CA VAL A 3 -107.05 -37.96 -34.57
C VAL A 3 -107.96 -39.08 -35.12
N HIS A 4 -108.00 -40.34 -34.67
CA HIS A 4 -107.72 -41.04 -33.41
C HIS A 4 -107.53 -42.54 -33.71
N LYS A 5 -106.74 -43.28 -32.91
CA LYS A 5 -107.17 -44.56 -32.29
C LYS A 5 -106.11 -45.15 -31.33
N LYS A 6 -106.63 -45.56 -30.16
CA LYS A 6 -106.25 -46.57 -29.15
C LYS A 6 -105.08 -47.56 -29.33
N ASN A 7 -104.57 -47.96 -28.14
CA ASN A 7 -104.01 -49.25 -27.65
C ASN A 7 -102.47 -49.45 -27.64
N PRO A 8 -101.93 -50.25 -26.69
CA PRO A 8 -102.27 -50.36 -25.27
C PRO A 8 -101.05 -50.26 -24.33
N SER A 9 -101.37 -49.90 -23.10
CA SER A 9 -100.57 -49.82 -21.88
C SER A 9 -100.04 -51.17 -21.38
N TRP A 10 -98.95 -51.15 -20.59
CA TRP A 10 -99.02 -51.53 -19.17
C TRP A 10 -97.92 -50.82 -18.35
N MET A 11 -98.40 -50.18 -17.30
CA MET A 11 -97.67 -49.60 -16.17
C MET A 11 -97.56 -50.63 -15.04
N ALA A 12 -96.79 -50.24 -14.02
CA ALA A 12 -96.65 -50.80 -12.67
C ALA A 12 -95.61 -51.94 -12.60
N GLY A 13 -94.60 -51.89 -11.73
CA GLY A 13 -94.33 -51.02 -10.60
C GLY A 13 -93.45 -51.82 -9.64
N GLY A 14 -92.57 -51.17 -8.88
CA GLY A 14 -91.91 -51.84 -7.75
C GLY A 14 -90.39 -51.71 -7.74
N MET A 15 -89.95 -50.69 -7.02
CA MET A 15 -88.77 -50.55 -6.16
C MET A 15 -87.60 -51.56 -6.26
N ALA A 16 -86.42 -50.92 -6.16
CA ALA A 16 -85.17 -51.42 -5.57
C ALA A 16 -84.31 -52.34 -6.44
N THR A 17 -83.14 -51.83 -6.83
CA THR A 17 -81.88 -52.31 -6.26
C THR A 17 -80.74 -51.35 -6.52
N MET A 18 -80.03 -51.00 -5.45
CA MET A 18 -78.66 -50.47 -5.48
C MET A 18 -77.78 -51.37 -6.35
N LEU A 19 -76.95 -50.78 -7.21
CA LEU A 19 -75.51 -51.02 -7.17
C LEU A 19 -74.74 -49.96 -7.98
N LEU A 20 -73.95 -49.20 -7.23
CA LEU A 20 -72.67 -48.57 -7.54
C LEU A 20 -72.48 -47.63 -8.75
N CYS A 21 -72.04 -46.43 -8.36
CA CYS A 21 -71.20 -45.44 -9.05
C CYS A 21 -71.89 -44.38 -9.94
N THR A 22 -72.53 -43.41 -9.26
CA THR A 22 -72.27 -41.94 -9.32
C THR A 22 -71.27 -41.45 -10.39
N LEU A 23 -71.46 -40.39 -11.19
CA LEU A 23 -72.32 -39.19 -11.27
C LEU A 23 -72.33 -38.76 -12.77
N LEU A 24 -73.31 -38.02 -13.31
CA LEU A 24 -73.41 -36.55 -13.23
C LEU A 24 -74.80 -36.05 -13.70
N PHE A 25 -75.35 -35.07 -12.97
CA PHE A 25 -76.54 -34.26 -13.26
C PHE A 25 -76.18 -32.76 -13.21
N SER A 26 -76.82 -32.01 -14.11
CA SER A 26 -77.40 -30.65 -13.98
C SER A 26 -76.53 -29.40 -13.71
N CYS A 27 -76.93 -28.31 -14.38
CA CYS A 27 -76.44 -26.94 -14.26
C CYS A 27 -76.64 -26.31 -12.86
N ASN A 28 -75.56 -25.70 -12.37
CA ASN A 28 -75.39 -24.58 -11.43
C ASN A 28 -74.27 -24.92 -10.46
N ASN A 29 -73.08 -24.34 -10.70
CA ASN A 29 -72.20 -23.75 -9.69
C ASN A 29 -70.89 -23.34 -10.38
N GLU A 30 -70.55 -22.06 -10.24
CA GLU A 30 -69.29 -21.67 -9.60
C GLU A 30 -68.10 -22.60 -9.86
N ASP A 31 -67.59 -22.65 -11.09
CA ASP A 31 -66.16 -22.92 -11.25
C ASP A 31 -65.48 -21.56 -11.19
N PHE A 32 -65.13 -21.18 -9.95
CA PHE A 32 -63.90 -20.45 -9.69
C PHE A 32 -62.86 -20.99 -10.68
N LEU A 33 -62.50 -20.17 -11.66
CA LEU A 33 -61.47 -20.54 -12.62
C LEU A 33 -60.26 -20.98 -11.81
N GLU A 34 -59.96 -22.27 -11.90
CA GLU A 34 -58.79 -22.88 -11.30
C GLU A 34 -57.57 -22.13 -11.87
N SER A 35 -57.06 -21.19 -11.07
CA SER A 35 -55.92 -20.36 -11.41
C SER A 35 -54.71 -21.28 -11.53
N GLY A 36 -54.33 -21.62 -12.76
CA GLY A 36 -53.17 -22.48 -13.00
C GLY A 36 -53.30 -23.50 -14.11
N ASN A 37 -54.43 -23.61 -14.84
CA ASN A 37 -54.51 -24.51 -15.98
C ASN A 37 -53.93 -23.84 -17.27
N PRO A 38 -52.76 -24.26 -17.80
CA PRO A 38 -52.09 -23.60 -18.91
C PRO A 38 -52.86 -23.68 -20.24
N GLU A 39 -53.79 -24.63 -20.38
CA GLU A 39 -54.57 -24.85 -21.60
C GLU A 39 -55.76 -23.89 -21.75
N LYS A 40 -56.13 -23.13 -20.72
CA LYS A 40 -57.19 -22.09 -20.78
C LYS A 40 -56.67 -20.65 -20.80
N ALA A 41 -55.36 -20.44 -20.83
CA ALA A 41 -54.71 -19.12 -20.85
C ALA A 41 -54.84 -18.37 -22.21
N CYS A 42 -55.67 -18.87 -23.14
CA CYS A 42 -55.74 -18.39 -24.52
C CYS A 42 -56.97 -17.51 -24.80
N ASP A 43 -57.98 -17.45 -23.93
CA ASP A 43 -59.20 -16.67 -24.18
C ASP A 43 -59.17 -15.27 -23.53
N ASN A 44 -58.44 -15.12 -22.42
CA ASN A 44 -58.30 -13.87 -21.66
C ASN A 44 -56.87 -13.32 -21.68
N ILE A 45 -56.75 -12.00 -21.56
CA ILE A 45 -55.47 -11.29 -21.50
C ILE A 45 -54.79 -11.65 -20.17
N CYS A 46 -53.60 -12.24 -20.29
CA CYS A 46 -52.67 -12.51 -19.19
C CYS A 46 -51.25 -12.12 -19.64
N PHE A 47 -50.31 -12.03 -18.69
CA PHE A 47 -48.97 -11.54 -18.96
C PHE A 47 -47.92 -12.58 -18.62
N GLY A 48 -46.99 -12.79 -19.54
CA GLY A 48 -45.77 -13.54 -19.29
C GLY A 48 -44.62 -12.56 -19.11
N ILE A 49 -43.88 -12.66 -18.02
CA ILE A 49 -42.61 -11.93 -17.90
C ILE A 49 -41.53 -12.78 -18.58
N SER A 50 -41.02 -12.32 -19.71
CA SER A 50 -39.90 -13.00 -20.37
C SER A 50 -38.66 -12.82 -19.51
N SER A 51 -37.98 -13.93 -19.16
CA SER A 51 -36.55 -13.87 -18.87
C SER A 51 -35.84 -14.24 -20.16
N ASP A 52 -35.71 -13.28 -21.07
CA ASP A 52 -34.92 -13.52 -22.27
C ASP A 52 -33.50 -13.86 -21.80
N LYS A 53 -33.09 -15.10 -22.07
CA LYS A 53 -31.68 -15.51 -22.05
C LYS A 53 -30.83 -14.74 -23.08
N ASN A 54 -31.44 -13.78 -23.78
CA ASN A 54 -30.84 -12.77 -24.64
C ASN A 54 -30.95 -11.34 -24.08
N VAL A 55 -31.42 -11.12 -22.85
CA VAL A 55 -31.06 -9.92 -22.07
C VAL A 55 -29.64 -10.09 -21.52
N GLN A 56 -28.70 -10.36 -22.44
CA GLN A 56 -27.38 -9.80 -22.29
C GLN A 56 -27.52 -8.35 -22.77
N THR A 57 -27.59 -7.39 -21.85
CA THR A 57 -26.75 -6.21 -22.07
C THR A 57 -25.36 -6.78 -22.31
N ARG A 58 -24.79 -6.59 -23.50
CA ARG A 58 -23.55 -7.24 -23.93
C ARG A 58 -22.48 -7.15 -22.82
N GLY A 59 -22.19 -8.29 -22.16
CA GLY A 59 -21.01 -8.46 -21.31
C GLY A 59 -21.24 -9.20 -20.00
N TYR A 60 -21.34 -10.54 -20.03
CA TYR A 60 -20.74 -11.37 -18.98
C TYR A 60 -20.44 -12.77 -19.54
N ALA A 61 -19.21 -12.97 -20.00
CA ALA A 61 -18.54 -14.26 -19.95
C ALA A 61 -17.73 -14.24 -18.65
N GLY A 62 -17.77 -15.32 -17.87
CA GLY A 62 -17.12 -15.38 -16.57
C GLY A 62 -15.63 -15.04 -16.65
N SER A 63 -15.31 -13.84 -16.18
CA SER A 63 -14.03 -13.44 -15.61
C SER A 63 -14.34 -12.36 -14.58
N ASP A 64 -13.57 -12.31 -13.51
CA ASP A 64 -13.60 -11.28 -12.46
C ASP A 64 -13.18 -9.88 -12.98
N ASP A 65 -13.54 -9.52 -14.22
CA ASP A 65 -13.19 -8.25 -14.82
C ASP A 65 -14.15 -7.16 -14.34
N GLU A 66 -13.59 -6.25 -13.56
CA GLU A 66 -14.21 -5.01 -13.10
C GLU A 66 -14.88 -4.28 -14.29
N GLY A 67 -16.06 -3.68 -14.06
CA GLY A 67 -16.67 -2.75 -15.03
C GLY A 67 -15.66 -1.72 -15.55
N TYR A 68 -15.93 -1.08 -16.69
CA TYR A 68 -14.94 -0.15 -17.24
C TYR A 68 -14.80 1.08 -16.33
N THR A 69 -13.57 1.56 -16.17
CA THR A 69 -13.32 2.83 -15.48
C THR A 69 -13.89 3.94 -16.35
N ALA A 70 -15.02 4.52 -15.93
CA ALA A 70 -15.64 5.62 -16.66
C ALA A 70 -14.89 6.92 -16.43
N ASP A 71 -14.33 7.11 -15.23
CA ASP A 71 -13.56 8.31 -14.90
C ASP A 71 -12.67 8.15 -13.65
N ARG A 72 -11.73 9.08 -13.50
CA ARG A 72 -10.86 9.21 -12.32
C ARG A 72 -10.94 10.65 -11.81
N PHE A 73 -11.37 10.81 -10.57
CA PHE A 73 -11.52 12.10 -9.93
C PHE A 73 -10.53 12.26 -8.77
N VAL A 74 -10.17 13.51 -8.48
CA VAL A 74 -9.35 13.85 -7.32
C VAL A 74 -10.23 14.59 -6.33
N LEU A 75 -10.44 14.01 -5.14
CA LEU A 75 -11.02 14.66 -3.98
C LEU A 75 -10.00 15.67 -3.42
N ARG A 76 -10.41 16.91 -3.18
CA ARG A 76 -9.62 17.94 -2.49
C ARG A 76 -10.39 18.47 -1.29
N SER A 77 -9.66 18.86 -0.25
CA SER A 77 -10.19 19.64 0.89
C SER A 77 -9.87 21.11 0.64
N ASP A 78 -10.80 22.00 0.98
CA ASP A 78 -10.61 23.46 0.82
C ASP A 78 -9.66 24.05 1.90
N ASP A 79 -9.49 23.33 3.03
CA ASP A 79 -8.72 23.78 4.21
C ASP A 79 -7.36 23.07 4.36
N SER A 80 -6.98 22.20 3.41
CA SER A 80 -5.71 21.45 3.42
C SER A 80 -5.21 21.17 2.00
N ALA A 81 -3.92 20.87 1.85
CA ALA A 81 -3.29 20.53 0.57
C ALA A 81 -3.63 19.10 0.07
N ASP A 82 -4.71 18.49 0.56
CA ASP A 82 -5.00 17.07 0.37
C ASP A 82 -5.35 16.74 -1.09
N THR A 83 -4.69 15.74 -1.66
CA THR A 83 -5.12 15.08 -2.90
C THR A 83 -5.45 13.63 -2.64
N LEU A 84 -6.68 13.27 -2.95
CA LEU A 84 -7.23 11.95 -2.69
C LEU A 84 -7.89 11.39 -3.97
N CYS A 85 -7.72 10.10 -4.28
CA CYS A 85 -8.19 9.55 -5.57
C CYS A 85 -9.55 8.82 -5.46
N VAL A 86 -10.52 9.20 -6.30
CA VAL A 86 -11.77 8.46 -6.53
C VAL A 86 -11.74 7.85 -7.91
N ARG A 87 -12.13 6.58 -8.01
CA ARG A 87 -12.34 5.92 -9.29
C ARG A 87 -13.83 5.62 -9.46
N ALA A 88 -14.44 6.11 -10.55
CA ALA A 88 -15.79 5.70 -10.92
C ALA A 88 -15.73 4.51 -11.88
N ILE A 89 -16.41 3.44 -11.50
CA ILE A 89 -16.56 2.23 -12.31
C ILE A 89 -18.01 2.09 -12.69
N VAL A 90 -18.28 1.93 -13.98
CA VAL A 90 -19.63 1.71 -14.51
C VAL A 90 -19.75 0.25 -14.94
N SER A 91 -20.76 -0.43 -14.44
CA SER A 91 -21.11 -1.80 -14.83
C SER A 91 -22.49 -1.82 -15.49
N ASP A 92 -22.60 -2.61 -16.55
CA ASP A 92 -23.87 -2.82 -17.24
C ASP A 92 -24.87 -3.56 -16.34
N GLY A 93 -26.12 -3.08 -16.32
CA GLY A 93 -27.19 -3.63 -15.50
C GLY A 93 -27.25 -3.10 -14.06
N ILE A 94 -28.41 -3.30 -13.43
CA ILE A 94 -28.65 -3.11 -11.99
C ILE A 94 -28.78 -4.51 -11.38
N ASN A 95 -27.66 -5.24 -11.31
CA ASN A 95 -27.58 -6.56 -10.67
C ASN A 95 -26.42 -6.57 -9.68
N VAL A 96 -26.67 -7.06 -8.47
CA VAL A 96 -25.65 -7.22 -7.43
C VAL A 96 -24.93 -8.55 -7.68
N SER A 97 -23.92 -8.55 -8.54
CA SER A 97 -23.01 -9.70 -8.66
C SER A 97 -22.22 -9.83 -7.35
N GLY A 98 -22.66 -10.75 -6.47
CA GLY A 98 -21.97 -11.03 -5.20
C GLY A 98 -22.77 -11.76 -4.11
N PHE A 99 -24.08 -11.98 -4.26
CA PHE A 99 -24.89 -12.54 -3.17
C PHE A 99 -25.74 -13.74 -3.63
N GLU A 100 -25.39 -14.94 -3.14
CA GLU A 100 -26.30 -16.09 -3.16
C GLU A 100 -27.22 -16.02 -1.94
N GLY A 101 -28.47 -15.62 -2.15
CA GLY A 101 -29.49 -15.69 -1.10
C GLY A 101 -30.82 -15.05 -1.49
N LYS A 102 -31.90 -15.82 -1.41
CA LYS A 102 -33.28 -15.32 -1.53
C LYS A 102 -33.55 -14.33 -0.38
N GLN A 103 -33.56 -13.03 -0.67
CA GLN A 103 -33.98 -12.00 0.29
C GLN A 103 -35.35 -11.43 -0.10
N ALA A 104 -36.17 -11.18 0.92
CA ALA A 104 -37.40 -10.42 0.79
C ALA A 104 -37.10 -8.99 0.32
N LEU A 105 -37.91 -8.47 -0.59
CA LEU A 105 -37.83 -7.09 -1.10
C LEU A 105 -37.94 -6.06 0.04
N THR A 106 -36.81 -5.64 0.58
CA THR A 106 -36.67 -4.45 1.43
C THR A 106 -36.47 -3.21 0.55
N ARG A 107 -36.76 -2.03 1.10
CA ARG A 107 -36.76 -0.76 0.35
C ARG A 107 -35.32 -0.35 0.00
N GLY A 108 -35.06 0.19 -1.20
CA GLY A 108 -33.72 0.59 -1.67
C GLY A 108 -32.94 -0.49 -2.45
N THR A 109 -33.24 -1.78 -2.27
CA THR A 109 -32.50 -2.87 -2.90
C THR A 109 -32.76 -2.97 -4.41
N PRO A 110 -31.70 -3.06 -5.25
CA PRO A 110 -31.78 -3.43 -6.67
C PRO A 110 -32.67 -4.65 -6.93
N VAL A 111 -33.56 -4.56 -7.92
CA VAL A 111 -34.47 -5.65 -8.28
C VAL A 111 -33.91 -6.45 -9.44
N GLY A 112 -34.01 -7.77 -9.37
CA GLY A 112 -33.54 -8.72 -10.37
C GLY A 112 -34.52 -9.87 -10.55
N LYS A 113 -34.07 -10.92 -11.22
CA LYS A 113 -34.91 -12.07 -11.59
C LYS A 113 -35.49 -12.81 -10.39
N ASP A 114 -34.71 -12.95 -9.33
CA ASP A 114 -35.04 -13.80 -8.18
C ASP A 114 -35.81 -13.04 -7.07
N ASN A 115 -35.96 -11.72 -7.20
CA ASN A 115 -36.61 -10.83 -6.24
C ASN A 115 -37.53 -9.78 -6.92
N PHE A 116 -38.16 -10.10 -8.05
CA PHE A 116 -39.14 -9.20 -8.71
C PHE A 116 -40.34 -8.86 -7.80
N TYR A 117 -40.93 -7.68 -8.01
CA TYR A 117 -42.09 -7.22 -7.24
C TYR A 117 -43.30 -8.17 -7.33
N THR A 118 -44.11 -8.24 -6.26
CA THR A 118 -45.27 -9.14 -6.17
C THR A 118 -46.48 -8.72 -7.02
N LYS A 119 -46.45 -7.50 -7.56
CA LYS A 119 -47.45 -6.93 -8.47
C LYS A 119 -46.82 -5.84 -9.33
N PHE A 120 -47.40 -5.62 -10.51
CA PHE A 120 -47.13 -4.48 -11.37
C PHE A 120 -48.45 -3.86 -11.85
N HIS A 121 -48.41 -2.60 -12.26
CA HIS A 121 -49.57 -1.95 -12.87
C HIS A 121 -49.48 -2.05 -14.39
N VAL A 122 -50.61 -2.18 -15.08
CA VAL A 122 -50.68 -2.25 -16.55
C VAL A 122 -51.76 -1.33 -17.11
N LEU A 123 -51.36 -0.57 -18.14
CA LEU A 123 -52.23 0.18 -19.03
C LEU A 123 -52.29 -0.51 -20.39
N ALA A 124 -53.48 -0.66 -20.95
CA ALA A 124 -53.69 -1.14 -22.32
C ALA A 124 -54.35 -0.03 -23.15
N TYR A 125 -53.57 0.53 -24.07
CA TYR A 125 -54.05 1.45 -25.10
C TYR A 125 -54.51 0.61 -26.27
N TRP A 126 -55.57 1.05 -26.93
CA TRP A 126 -56.14 0.26 -28.01
C TRP A 126 -56.66 1.12 -29.15
N SER A 127 -56.65 0.51 -30.32
CA SER A 127 -57.26 1.07 -31.52
C SER A 127 -58.37 0.14 -32.01
N LYS A 128 -59.33 0.71 -32.75
CA LYS A 128 -60.33 -0.03 -33.51
C LYS A 128 -60.25 0.39 -34.96
N ASN A 129 -60.07 -0.55 -35.88
CA ASN A 129 -59.85 -0.27 -37.30
C ASN A 129 -58.76 0.79 -37.52
N ALA A 130 -57.61 0.64 -36.83
CA ALA A 130 -56.48 1.58 -36.82
C ALA A 130 -56.78 3.00 -36.33
N THR A 131 -57.93 3.22 -35.67
CA THR A 131 -58.28 4.49 -35.03
C THR A 131 -58.09 4.37 -33.51
N PRO A 132 -57.17 5.13 -32.89
CA PRO A 132 -56.99 5.12 -31.44
C PRO A 132 -58.29 5.46 -30.70
N VAL A 133 -58.52 4.79 -29.58
CA VAL A 133 -59.68 5.06 -28.73
C VAL A 133 -59.25 5.83 -27.49
N ASP A 134 -59.97 6.92 -27.20
CA ASP A 134 -59.75 7.78 -26.02
C ASP A 134 -60.32 7.14 -24.74
N GLN A 135 -59.93 5.88 -24.49
CA GLN A 135 -60.28 5.10 -23.30
C GLN A 135 -59.25 3.99 -23.10
N PHE A 136 -58.81 3.76 -21.86
CA PHE A 136 -58.02 2.57 -21.54
C PHE A 136 -58.86 1.30 -21.68
N TYR A 137 -58.32 0.27 -22.32
CA TYR A 137 -58.92 -1.06 -22.26
C TYR A 137 -58.64 -1.72 -20.90
N MET A 138 -57.44 -1.50 -20.37
CA MET A 138 -57.02 -1.94 -19.04
C MET A 138 -56.31 -0.80 -18.33
N ASN A 139 -56.63 -0.63 -17.05
CA ASN A 139 -55.93 0.24 -16.10
C ASN A 139 -56.07 -0.42 -14.72
N THR A 140 -55.17 -1.35 -14.44
CA THR A 140 -55.29 -2.23 -13.27
C THR A 140 -53.96 -2.86 -12.88
N ASN A 141 -53.93 -3.52 -11.73
CA ASN A 141 -52.77 -4.26 -11.26
C ASN A 141 -52.85 -5.72 -11.71
N ALA A 142 -51.71 -6.26 -12.14
CA ALA A 142 -51.52 -7.69 -12.35
C ALA A 142 -50.64 -8.28 -11.24
N SER A 143 -51.02 -9.45 -10.77
CA SER A 143 -50.30 -10.20 -9.74
C SER A 143 -50.14 -11.67 -10.14
N ASN A 144 -49.17 -12.33 -9.53
CA ASN A 144 -48.95 -13.76 -9.71
C ASN A 144 -49.69 -14.52 -8.62
N VAL A 145 -50.73 -15.24 -9.00
CA VAL A 145 -51.61 -15.98 -8.07
C VAL A 145 -50.99 -17.32 -7.62
N GLY A 146 -49.92 -17.79 -8.29
CA GLY A 146 -49.33 -19.13 -8.13
C GLY A 146 -47.95 -19.19 -7.46
N ALA A 147 -47.51 -18.15 -6.76
CA ALA A 147 -46.25 -18.10 -5.98
C ALA A 147 -44.95 -18.51 -6.71
N SER A 148 -44.94 -18.51 -8.05
CA SER A 148 -43.79 -18.90 -8.86
C SER A 148 -43.17 -17.65 -9.50
N VAL A 149 -42.06 -17.15 -8.96
CA VAL A 149 -41.28 -16.05 -9.57
C VAL A 149 -40.33 -16.62 -10.64
N GLY A 150 -40.22 -15.94 -11.80
CA GLY A 150 -39.29 -16.31 -12.88
C GLY A 150 -39.93 -16.62 -14.24
N SER A 151 -39.13 -17.15 -15.17
CA SER A 151 -39.57 -17.50 -16.53
C SER A 151 -40.67 -18.56 -16.52
N GLY A 152 -41.82 -18.26 -17.11
CA GLY A 152 -43.00 -19.14 -17.14
C GLY A 152 -44.08 -18.78 -16.12
N ALA A 153 -43.84 -17.78 -15.26
CA ALA A 153 -44.85 -17.18 -14.40
C ALA A 153 -45.94 -16.47 -15.23
N ILE A 154 -47.20 -16.84 -15.02
CA ILE A 154 -48.36 -16.18 -15.63
C ILE A 154 -48.92 -15.18 -14.61
N TRP A 155 -49.00 -13.92 -15.03
CA TRP A 155 -49.54 -12.82 -14.25
C TRP A 155 -50.92 -12.47 -14.77
N SER A 156 -51.85 -12.24 -13.85
CA SER A 156 -53.25 -12.01 -14.17
C SER A 156 -53.81 -10.87 -13.34
N THR A 157 -54.86 -10.25 -13.86
CA THR A 157 -55.59 -9.15 -13.22
C THR A 157 -56.78 -9.72 -12.44
N GLU A 158 -57.24 -9.01 -11.41
CA GLU A 158 -58.42 -9.40 -10.63
C GLU A 158 -59.69 -9.45 -11.50
N GLN A 159 -59.86 -8.45 -12.38
CA GLN A 159 -60.87 -8.46 -13.42
C GLN A 159 -60.37 -9.23 -14.65
N ILE A 160 -61.23 -10.07 -15.22
CA ILE A 160 -60.93 -10.81 -16.46
C ILE A 160 -61.16 -9.90 -17.67
N TYR A 161 -60.15 -9.77 -18.54
CA TYR A 161 -60.22 -9.05 -19.81
C TYR A 161 -60.09 -10.04 -20.97
N TYR A 162 -60.95 -9.94 -21.98
CA TYR A 162 -60.97 -10.85 -23.14
C TYR A 162 -60.36 -10.19 -24.38
N TRP A 163 -59.84 -10.98 -25.31
CA TRP A 163 -59.40 -10.47 -26.61
C TRP A 163 -60.62 -10.05 -27.47
N PRO A 164 -60.75 -8.78 -27.91
CA PRO A 164 -61.96 -8.29 -28.59
C PRO A 164 -62.03 -8.62 -30.09
N GLY A 165 -61.04 -9.32 -30.65
CA GLY A 165 -61.00 -9.76 -32.05
C GLY A 165 -60.15 -8.88 -32.97
N VAL A 166 -60.01 -9.33 -34.23
CA VAL A 166 -59.04 -8.86 -35.24
C VAL A 166 -59.14 -7.38 -35.62
N ASP A 167 -60.30 -6.74 -35.45
CA ASP A 167 -60.50 -5.31 -35.76
C ASP A 167 -59.88 -4.38 -34.70
N HIS A 168 -59.23 -4.93 -33.68
CA HIS A 168 -58.61 -4.17 -32.59
C HIS A 168 -57.10 -4.43 -32.54
N SER A 169 -56.37 -3.46 -32.01
CA SER A 169 -54.95 -3.60 -31.69
C SER A 169 -54.64 -2.99 -30.34
N PHE A 170 -53.57 -3.45 -29.70
CA PHE A 170 -53.20 -3.09 -28.34
C PHE A 170 -51.74 -2.73 -28.20
N GLN A 171 -51.47 -1.72 -27.38
CA GLN A 171 -50.14 -1.47 -26.84
C GLN A 171 -50.20 -1.46 -25.32
N PHE A 172 -49.39 -2.31 -24.70
CA PHE A 172 -49.35 -2.47 -23.25
C PHE A 172 -48.15 -1.74 -22.67
N TYR A 173 -48.41 -1.00 -21.60
CA TYR A 173 -47.39 -0.35 -20.79
C TYR A 173 -47.56 -0.83 -19.36
N ALA A 174 -46.48 -1.28 -18.74
CA ALA A 174 -46.51 -1.77 -17.37
C ALA A 174 -45.35 -1.21 -16.56
N TRP A 175 -45.55 -1.04 -15.25
CA TRP A 175 -44.49 -0.62 -14.34
C TRP A 175 -44.60 -1.27 -12.97
N ALA A 176 -43.46 -1.38 -12.31
CA ALA A 176 -43.35 -1.80 -10.91
C ALA A 176 -42.24 -1.01 -10.19
N PRO A 177 -42.32 -0.80 -8.87
CA PRO A 177 -43.45 -1.16 -8.02
C PRO A 177 -44.65 -0.22 -8.21
N THR A 178 -45.84 -0.62 -7.75
CA THR A 178 -47.06 0.21 -7.85
C THR A 178 -47.09 1.36 -6.83
N ASP A 179 -46.22 1.31 -5.83
CA ASP A 179 -46.20 2.19 -4.64
C ASP A 179 -44.85 2.92 -4.47
N ALA A 180 -44.19 3.28 -5.58
CA ALA A 180 -43.01 4.14 -5.55
C ALA A 180 -43.38 5.57 -5.11
N GLY A 181 -42.79 6.05 -4.02
CA GLY A 181 -43.00 7.42 -3.54
C GLY A 181 -42.43 8.44 -4.54
N GLY A 182 -43.17 9.51 -4.82
CA GLY A 182 -42.76 10.52 -5.81
C GLY A 182 -43.07 10.15 -7.27
N LEU A 183 -43.65 8.96 -7.52
CA LEU A 183 -44.11 8.54 -8.85
C LEU A 183 -45.57 8.95 -9.09
N THR A 184 -45.80 9.72 -10.15
CA THR A 184 -47.13 10.05 -10.68
C THR A 184 -47.32 9.34 -12.00
N THR A 185 -48.45 8.67 -12.16
CA THR A 185 -48.74 7.78 -13.31
C THR A 185 -49.84 8.36 -14.19
N PRO A 186 -49.94 7.97 -15.47
CA PRO A 186 -51.00 8.43 -16.36
C PRO A 186 -52.40 8.22 -15.79
N SER A 187 -53.23 9.26 -15.87
CA SER A 187 -54.65 9.23 -15.52
C SER A 187 -55.58 9.32 -16.73
N SER A 188 -55.03 9.52 -17.94
CA SER A 188 -55.76 9.66 -19.19
C SER A 188 -55.11 8.83 -20.30
N PRO A 189 -55.90 8.24 -21.21
CA PRO A 189 -55.43 7.45 -22.37
C PRO A 189 -54.73 8.29 -23.45
N THR A 190 -54.54 9.59 -23.23
CA THR A 190 -53.76 10.49 -24.10
C THR A 190 -52.30 10.66 -23.66
N SER A 191 -51.89 10.11 -22.51
CA SER A 191 -50.56 10.31 -21.95
C SER A 191 -49.88 8.98 -21.60
N THR A 192 -48.68 8.75 -22.12
CA THR A 192 -47.81 7.60 -21.80
C THR A 192 -46.72 7.94 -20.80
N VAL A 193 -46.85 9.08 -20.11
CA VAL A 193 -45.76 9.69 -19.32
C VAL A 193 -45.88 9.37 -17.84
N LEU A 194 -44.80 8.85 -17.27
CA LEU A 194 -44.58 8.79 -15.82
C LEU A 194 -43.84 10.05 -15.38
N GLU A 195 -44.27 10.69 -14.30
CA GLU A 195 -43.49 11.77 -13.66
C GLU A 195 -42.90 11.23 -12.37
N TYR A 196 -41.62 11.49 -12.12
CA TYR A 196 -40.93 10.99 -10.94
C TYR A 196 -40.06 12.06 -10.32
N THR A 197 -40.18 12.21 -9.00
CA THR A 197 -39.25 12.95 -8.15
C THR A 197 -38.59 11.98 -7.19
N VAL A 198 -37.26 11.89 -7.25
CA VAL A 198 -36.45 10.99 -6.41
C VAL A 198 -36.63 11.37 -4.93
N PRO A 199 -37.07 10.44 -4.06
CA PRO A 199 -37.15 10.67 -2.62
C PRO A 199 -35.78 11.01 -2.00
N GLU A 200 -35.76 11.92 -1.02
CA GLU A 200 -34.53 12.40 -0.36
C GLU A 200 -33.72 11.27 0.29
N ALA A 201 -34.37 10.41 1.09
CA ALA A 201 -33.69 9.28 1.73
C ALA A 201 -33.53 8.11 0.76
N ALA A 202 -32.29 7.61 0.57
CA ALA A 202 -31.99 6.47 -0.30
C ALA A 202 -32.85 5.23 -0.01
N THR A 203 -33.12 4.96 1.26
CA THR A 203 -33.98 3.84 1.70
C THR A 203 -35.44 3.96 1.24
N ASN A 204 -35.90 5.15 0.87
CA ASN A 204 -37.23 5.37 0.29
C ASN A 204 -37.23 5.35 -1.23
N GLN A 205 -36.05 5.41 -1.87
CA GLN A 205 -35.93 5.32 -3.32
C GLN A 205 -36.20 3.88 -3.77
N LYS A 206 -36.96 3.72 -4.86
CA LYS A 206 -37.34 2.42 -5.40
C LYS A 206 -36.71 2.24 -6.78
N ASP A 207 -36.32 1.01 -7.07
CA ASP A 207 -35.89 0.62 -8.40
C ASP A 207 -37.11 0.45 -9.31
N ILE A 208 -37.40 1.47 -10.12
CA ILE A 208 -38.57 1.47 -10.99
C ILE A 208 -38.21 0.74 -12.28
N VAL A 209 -39.04 -0.24 -12.62
CA VAL A 209 -38.94 -1.01 -13.85
C VAL A 209 -40.17 -0.81 -14.71
N VAL A 210 -39.98 -0.66 -16.02
CA VAL A 210 -41.06 -0.44 -17.01
C VAL A 210 -40.97 -1.45 -18.14
N ALA A 211 -42.11 -1.96 -18.59
CA ALA A 211 -42.24 -2.78 -19.79
C ALA A 211 -43.16 -2.10 -20.81
N THR A 212 -42.85 -2.29 -22.08
CA THR A 212 -43.63 -1.75 -23.20
C THR A 212 -43.65 -2.78 -24.32
N THR A 213 -44.81 -2.98 -24.93
CA THR A 213 -44.95 -3.89 -26.08
C THR A 213 -44.93 -3.12 -27.40
N SER A 214 -44.61 -3.81 -28.49
CA SER A 214 -45.10 -3.39 -29.82
C SER A 214 -46.61 -3.53 -29.88
N GLU A 215 -47.21 -3.07 -30.98
CA GLU A 215 -48.63 -3.29 -31.24
C GLU A 215 -48.93 -4.81 -31.35
N ILE A 216 -49.95 -5.25 -30.62
CA ILE A 216 -50.43 -6.64 -30.56
C ILE A 216 -51.85 -6.71 -31.11
N SER A 217 -52.13 -7.68 -31.97
CA SER A 217 -53.46 -7.87 -32.55
C SER A 217 -54.49 -8.27 -31.48
N GLY A 218 -55.72 -7.78 -31.63
CA GLY A 218 -56.84 -8.06 -30.73
C GLY A 218 -57.35 -9.49 -30.75
N ASP A 219 -56.77 -10.37 -31.58
CA ASP A 219 -57.00 -11.82 -31.65
C ASP A 219 -55.73 -12.65 -31.29
N ASN A 220 -54.78 -12.04 -30.57
CA ASN A 220 -53.50 -12.67 -30.22
C ASN A 220 -53.65 -13.99 -29.43
N ASN A 221 -54.65 -14.10 -28.56
CA ASN A 221 -55.03 -15.32 -27.83
C ASN A 221 -53.86 -16.05 -27.14
N LYS A 222 -52.88 -15.27 -26.67
CA LYS A 222 -51.65 -15.72 -26.00
C LYS A 222 -51.29 -14.73 -24.89
N ALA A 223 -50.49 -15.18 -23.93
CA ALA A 223 -49.92 -14.31 -22.91
C ALA A 223 -49.11 -13.17 -23.53
N VAL A 224 -49.36 -11.95 -23.07
CA VAL A 224 -48.63 -10.75 -23.48
C VAL A 224 -47.21 -10.82 -22.92
N PRO A 225 -46.16 -10.83 -23.77
CA PRO A 225 -44.78 -10.87 -23.30
C PRO A 225 -44.37 -9.48 -22.79
N LEU A 226 -44.07 -9.37 -21.50
CA LEU A 226 -43.52 -8.17 -20.89
C LEU A 226 -42.03 -8.34 -20.61
N THR A 227 -41.25 -7.38 -21.10
CA THR A 227 -39.81 -7.26 -20.83
C THR A 227 -39.58 -5.97 -20.04
N PHE A 228 -39.35 -6.12 -18.74
CA PHE A 228 -39.10 -4.99 -17.84
C PHE A 228 -37.65 -4.51 -17.97
N LYS A 229 -37.47 -3.19 -18.02
CA LYS A 229 -36.19 -2.50 -17.96
C LYS A 229 -36.16 -1.53 -16.79
N HIS A 230 -35.02 -1.41 -16.14
CA HIS A 230 -34.75 -0.38 -15.15
C HIS A 230 -34.74 0.99 -15.82
N ILE A 231 -35.51 1.93 -15.25
CA ILE A 231 -35.56 3.31 -15.76
C ILE A 231 -34.70 4.27 -14.93
N CYS A 232 -34.15 3.82 -13.79
CA CYS A 232 -33.22 4.57 -12.95
C CYS A 232 -31.75 4.17 -13.22
N THR A 233 -30.82 4.85 -12.57
CA THR A 233 -29.40 4.48 -12.45
C THR A 233 -29.09 4.20 -10.98
N ALA A 234 -28.50 3.05 -10.68
CA ALA A 234 -28.05 2.73 -9.33
C ALA A 234 -26.70 3.39 -9.05
N VAL A 235 -26.54 4.07 -7.92
CA VAL A 235 -25.28 4.72 -7.51
C VAL A 235 -24.90 4.24 -6.12
N ARG A 236 -23.68 3.69 -5.98
CA ARG A 236 -23.17 3.14 -4.71
C ARG A 236 -21.70 3.47 -4.48
N PHE A 237 -21.26 3.30 -3.23
CA PHE A 237 -19.90 3.53 -2.80
C PHE A 237 -19.24 2.24 -2.31
N ALA A 238 -17.98 2.06 -2.67
CA ALA A 238 -17.16 0.92 -2.27
C ALA A 238 -15.71 1.34 -1.98
N VAL A 239 -14.97 0.49 -1.29
CA VAL A 239 -13.55 0.65 -1.03
C VAL A 239 -12.78 0.52 -2.34
N GLY A 240 -11.83 1.43 -2.57
CA GLY A 240 -10.88 1.39 -3.67
C GLY A 240 -9.60 0.64 -3.33
N SER A 241 -8.48 1.03 -3.93
CA SER A 241 -7.23 0.27 -3.81
C SER A 241 -6.50 0.45 -2.49
N GLN A 242 -6.79 1.53 -1.75
CA GLN A 242 -6.12 1.85 -0.49
C GLN A 242 -7.08 2.62 0.41
N MET A 243 -7.17 2.28 1.69
CA MET A 243 -7.96 3.01 2.69
C MET A 243 -7.12 3.22 3.95
N GLN A 244 -7.32 4.35 4.62
CA GLN A 244 -6.71 4.60 5.93
C GLN A 244 -7.68 4.20 7.06
N PRO A 245 -7.17 3.81 8.25
CA PRO A 245 -8.01 3.53 9.42
C PRO A 245 -8.81 4.76 9.87
N GLY A 246 -10.05 4.57 10.29
CA GLY A 246 -10.96 5.64 10.70
C GLY A 246 -12.42 5.27 10.53
N SER A 247 -13.29 6.22 10.17
CA SER A 247 -14.67 5.92 9.82
C SER A 247 -15.24 6.84 8.74
N ILE A 248 -16.02 6.28 7.81
CA ILE A 248 -16.80 7.07 6.84
C ILE A 248 -18.11 7.44 7.52
N LYS A 249 -18.23 8.70 7.92
CA LYS A 249 -19.41 9.24 8.61
C LYS A 249 -20.58 9.38 7.67
N SER A 250 -20.36 10.00 6.50
CA SER A 250 -21.39 10.20 5.49
C SER A 250 -20.84 10.27 4.07
N VAL A 251 -21.72 10.05 3.11
CA VAL A 251 -21.49 10.28 1.68
C VAL A 251 -22.62 11.13 1.10
N ALA A 252 -22.32 11.97 0.12
CA ALA A 252 -23.33 12.77 -0.57
C ALA A 252 -23.06 12.91 -2.09
N LEU A 253 -24.14 13.00 -2.84
CA LEU A 253 -24.20 13.35 -4.26
C LEU A 253 -24.78 14.76 -4.34
N LYS A 254 -23.98 15.74 -4.72
CA LYS A 254 -24.37 17.16 -4.75
C LYS A 254 -24.56 17.66 -6.17
N GLY A 255 -25.50 18.59 -6.33
CA GLY A 255 -25.74 19.26 -7.61
C GLY A 255 -26.29 18.35 -8.72
N VAL A 256 -27.12 17.36 -8.38
CA VAL A 256 -27.69 16.40 -9.34
C VAL A 256 -29.19 16.63 -9.57
N LYS A 257 -29.70 16.34 -10.78
CA LYS A 257 -31.13 16.51 -11.10
C LYS A 257 -31.95 15.39 -10.43
N ASN A 258 -33.09 15.73 -9.81
CA ASN A 258 -33.93 14.77 -9.06
C ASN A 258 -35.34 14.56 -9.59
N ALA A 259 -35.80 15.37 -10.54
CA ALA A 259 -37.16 15.27 -11.06
C ALA A 259 -37.15 15.22 -12.59
N GLY A 260 -38.13 14.52 -13.16
CA GLY A 260 -38.31 14.44 -14.60
C GLY A 260 -39.53 13.64 -15.00
N THR A 261 -39.73 13.54 -16.31
CA THR A 261 -40.77 12.74 -16.93
C THR A 261 -40.15 11.65 -17.80
N TYR A 262 -40.67 10.43 -17.69
CA TYR A 262 -40.30 9.29 -18.49
C TYR A 262 -41.45 8.92 -19.40
N ASP A 263 -41.27 9.07 -20.71
CA ASP A 263 -42.25 8.62 -21.68
C ASP A 263 -42.05 7.12 -21.96
N MET A 264 -43.02 6.32 -21.57
CA MET A 264 -42.96 4.88 -21.76
C MET A 264 -43.00 4.48 -23.24
N ALA A 265 -43.56 5.30 -24.13
CA ALA A 265 -43.64 5.03 -25.56
C ALA A 265 -42.29 5.15 -26.25
N THR A 266 -41.56 6.24 -26.00
CA THR A 266 -40.21 6.45 -26.56
C THR A 266 -39.11 5.79 -25.72
N GLY A 267 -39.39 5.55 -24.43
CA GLY A 267 -38.44 5.01 -23.47
C GLY A 267 -37.35 6.02 -23.07
N THR A 268 -37.69 7.31 -23.02
CA THR A 268 -36.74 8.40 -22.78
C THR A 268 -37.13 9.28 -21.59
N TRP A 269 -36.12 9.84 -20.91
CA TRP A 269 -36.30 10.81 -19.84
C TRP A 269 -36.19 12.25 -20.36
N ALA A 270 -37.06 13.13 -19.88
CA ALA A 270 -36.91 14.57 -19.92
C ALA A 270 -36.79 15.09 -18.48
N LEU A 271 -35.62 15.66 -18.14
CA LEU A 271 -35.29 16.05 -16.76
C LEU A 271 -35.65 17.51 -16.49
N ALA A 272 -36.03 17.82 -15.26
CA ALA A 272 -36.10 19.18 -14.77
C ALA A 272 -34.69 19.78 -14.58
N GLU A 273 -34.56 21.11 -14.69
CA GLU A 273 -33.24 21.76 -14.64
C GLU A 273 -32.70 21.98 -13.23
N THR A 274 -33.56 21.98 -12.21
CA THR A 274 -33.17 22.29 -10.82
C THR A 274 -32.35 21.14 -10.21
N PRO A 275 -31.09 21.38 -9.80
CA PRO A 275 -30.29 20.40 -9.08
C PRO A 275 -30.66 20.34 -7.59
N THR A 276 -30.35 19.22 -6.94
CA THR A 276 -30.47 19.00 -5.49
C THR A 276 -29.33 18.10 -5.00
N ASP A 277 -29.22 17.99 -3.67
CA ASP A 277 -28.26 17.14 -3.00
C ASP A 277 -28.94 15.92 -2.37
N PHE A 278 -28.22 14.80 -2.31
CA PHE A 278 -28.63 13.57 -1.64
C PHE A 278 -27.52 13.08 -0.74
N SER A 279 -27.79 12.86 0.54
CA SER A 279 -26.79 12.41 1.51
C SER A 279 -27.24 11.18 2.28
N GLN A 280 -26.27 10.41 2.75
CA GLN A 280 -26.48 9.28 3.66
C GLN A 280 -25.46 9.29 4.78
N ASP A 281 -25.95 9.19 6.02
CA ASP A 281 -25.14 8.89 7.18
C ASP A 281 -24.88 7.37 7.25
N LEU A 282 -23.61 6.99 7.35
CA LEU A 282 -23.16 5.60 7.31
C LEU A 282 -22.51 5.16 8.62
N ASN A 283 -21.65 6.00 9.19
CA ASN A 283 -20.80 5.65 10.34
C ASN A 283 -20.06 4.31 10.16
N LYS A 284 -19.52 4.06 8.96
CA LYS A 284 -18.84 2.82 8.61
C LYS A 284 -17.40 2.86 9.12
N SER A 285 -17.05 1.98 10.06
CA SER A 285 -15.68 1.85 10.56
C SER A 285 -14.75 1.21 9.52
N MET A 286 -13.52 1.72 9.45
CA MET A 286 -12.45 1.30 8.55
C MET A 286 -11.20 0.94 9.37
N THR A 287 -10.64 -0.22 9.10
CA THR A 287 -9.41 -0.76 9.68
C THR A 287 -8.16 -0.40 8.87
N GLY A 288 -8.32 -0.02 7.59
CA GLY A 288 -7.23 0.25 6.66
C GLY A 288 -6.74 -0.99 5.89
N ASN A 289 -7.29 -2.17 6.20
CA ASN A 289 -6.96 -3.45 5.57
C ASN A 289 -8.08 -4.00 4.69
N GLU A 290 -9.06 -3.17 4.31
CA GLU A 290 -10.18 -3.58 3.50
C GLU A 290 -9.75 -3.97 2.09
N THR A 291 -10.31 -5.07 1.58
CA THR A 291 -10.13 -5.49 0.20
C THR A 291 -10.79 -4.49 -0.75
N ASN A 292 -10.14 -4.22 -1.89
CA ASN A 292 -10.74 -3.43 -2.98
C ASN A 292 -12.10 -4.01 -3.35
N GLY A 293 -13.12 -3.15 -3.43
CA GLY A 293 -14.51 -3.51 -3.67
C GLY A 293 -15.37 -3.77 -2.44
N THR A 294 -14.80 -3.73 -1.22
CA THR A 294 -15.60 -3.84 0.03
C THR A 294 -16.68 -2.77 0.08
N GLU A 295 -17.89 -3.15 0.49
CA GLU A 295 -19.05 -2.24 0.50
C GLU A 295 -18.88 -1.08 1.51
N ILE A 296 -19.23 0.13 1.06
CA ILE A 296 -19.35 1.31 1.92
C ILE A 296 -20.83 1.62 2.14
N THR A 297 -21.61 1.71 1.05
CA THR A 297 -23.09 1.75 1.12
C THR A 297 -23.65 0.34 1.07
N SER A 298 -24.58 0.01 1.98
CA SER A 298 -25.31 -1.26 1.94
C SER A 298 -26.24 -1.34 0.70
N PRO A 299 -26.79 -2.52 0.37
CA PRO A 299 -27.77 -2.66 -0.71
C PRO A 299 -28.97 -1.72 -0.57
N GLU A 300 -29.50 -1.53 0.64
CA GLU A 300 -30.62 -0.62 0.93
C GLU A 300 -30.22 0.86 0.89
N GLY A 301 -28.93 1.14 1.06
CA GLY A 301 -28.31 2.46 0.92
C GLY A 301 -27.81 2.74 -0.50
N THR A 302 -28.19 1.94 -1.50
CA THR A 302 -27.90 2.27 -2.90
C THR A 302 -28.85 3.37 -3.36
N PHE A 303 -28.32 4.45 -3.92
CA PHE A 303 -29.15 5.51 -4.49
C PHE A 303 -29.75 5.06 -5.82
N MET A 304 -31.05 5.25 -6.02
CA MET A 304 -31.76 5.02 -7.29
C MET A 304 -32.06 6.37 -7.93
N MET A 305 -31.13 6.82 -8.76
CA MET A 305 -31.09 8.17 -9.33
C MET A 305 -31.68 8.23 -10.75
N LEU A 306 -32.05 9.43 -11.21
CA LEU A 306 -32.43 9.64 -12.60
C LEU A 306 -31.21 9.54 -13.52
N PRO A 307 -31.31 8.84 -14.67
CA PRO A 307 -30.24 8.83 -15.65
C PRO A 307 -30.05 10.22 -16.26
N GLN A 308 -28.82 10.71 -16.26
CA GLN A 308 -28.51 12.10 -16.62
C GLN A 308 -27.05 12.27 -17.03
N THR A 309 -26.78 13.28 -17.87
CA THR A 309 -25.45 13.91 -17.87
C THR A 309 -25.41 14.85 -16.68
N LEU A 310 -24.47 14.63 -15.77
CA LEU A 310 -24.35 15.40 -14.55
C LEU A 310 -24.01 16.86 -14.85
N PRO A 311 -24.67 17.83 -14.18
CA PRO A 311 -24.32 19.25 -14.31
C PRO A 311 -22.84 19.51 -14.01
N GLU A 312 -22.25 20.55 -14.59
CA GLU A 312 -20.82 20.91 -14.43
C GLU A 312 -20.41 21.04 -12.95
N GLY A 313 -21.30 21.53 -12.09
CA GLY A 313 -21.07 21.69 -10.66
C GLY A 313 -21.36 20.47 -9.78
N ALA A 314 -21.68 19.30 -10.36
CA ALA A 314 -22.00 18.11 -9.59
C ALA A 314 -20.75 17.55 -8.88
N THR A 315 -20.89 17.18 -7.60
CA THR A 315 -19.79 16.63 -6.80
C THR A 315 -20.21 15.40 -5.99
N VAL A 316 -19.23 14.55 -5.70
CA VAL A 316 -19.30 13.58 -4.60
C VAL A 316 -18.63 14.20 -3.39
N GLU A 317 -19.28 14.12 -2.24
CA GLU A 317 -18.74 14.53 -0.95
C GLU A 317 -18.68 13.33 -0.01
N VAL A 318 -17.59 13.20 0.75
CA VAL A 318 -17.39 12.15 1.74
C VAL A 318 -16.88 12.80 3.02
N VAL A 319 -17.54 12.53 4.14
CA VAL A 319 -17.04 12.93 5.46
C VAL A 319 -16.34 11.73 6.09
N PHE A 320 -15.03 11.82 6.24
CA PHE A 320 -14.17 10.80 6.83
C PHE A 320 -13.64 11.28 8.19
N VAL A 321 -13.76 10.45 9.22
CA VAL A 321 -13.19 10.70 10.54
C VAL A 321 -11.91 9.90 10.65
N ASN A 322 -10.78 10.57 10.85
CA ASN A 322 -9.48 9.90 11.00
C ASN A 322 -9.37 9.18 12.36
N ALA A 323 -8.28 8.43 12.57
CA ALA A 323 -8.01 7.75 13.83
C ALA A 323 -7.91 8.69 15.06
N ASN A 324 -7.71 9.99 14.84
CA ASN A 324 -7.63 11.02 15.88
C ASN A 324 -9.00 11.67 16.19
N ASN A 325 -10.10 11.15 15.63
CA ASN A 325 -11.46 11.67 15.77
C ASN A 325 -11.69 13.07 15.15
N GLU A 326 -10.92 13.45 14.14
CA GLU A 326 -11.15 14.69 13.39
C GLU A 326 -11.98 14.42 12.13
N ASP A 327 -13.06 15.19 11.96
CA ASP A 327 -13.90 15.16 10.75
C ASP A 327 -13.15 15.82 9.58
N ARG A 328 -13.12 15.13 8.43
CA ARG A 328 -12.56 15.62 7.16
C ARG A 328 -13.60 15.51 6.06
N THR A 329 -13.94 16.65 5.45
CA THR A 329 -14.85 16.70 4.31
C THR A 329 -14.05 16.70 3.01
N LEU A 330 -14.27 15.68 2.18
CA LEU A 330 -13.54 15.45 0.94
C LEU A 330 -14.51 15.58 -0.23
N THR A 331 -14.21 16.43 -1.22
CA THR A 331 -15.11 16.66 -2.38
C THR A 331 -14.43 16.46 -3.73
N ALA A 332 -15.10 15.74 -4.64
CA ALA A 332 -14.62 15.45 -5.99
C ALA A 332 -15.67 15.85 -7.01
N SER A 333 -15.25 16.61 -8.02
CA SER A 333 -16.14 16.93 -9.15
C SER A 333 -16.41 15.68 -9.96
N ILE A 334 -17.69 15.42 -10.23
CA ILE A 334 -18.20 14.37 -11.12
C ILE A 334 -18.98 14.98 -12.29
N GLY A 335 -18.90 16.31 -12.46
CA GLY A 335 -19.63 17.06 -13.46
C GLY A 335 -19.30 16.62 -14.88
N ASN A 336 -20.28 16.75 -15.77
CA ASN A 336 -20.24 16.34 -17.18
C ASN A 336 -20.10 14.82 -17.43
N THR A 337 -20.05 13.99 -16.38
CA THR A 337 -20.10 12.53 -16.55
C THR A 337 -21.53 12.02 -16.69
N VAL A 338 -21.71 10.79 -17.19
CA VAL A 338 -23.02 10.27 -17.58
C VAL A 338 -23.45 9.13 -16.66
N TRP A 339 -24.63 9.29 -16.08
CA TRP A 339 -25.39 8.22 -15.44
C TRP A 339 -26.35 7.61 -16.45
N THR A 340 -25.99 6.42 -16.94
CA THR A 340 -26.76 5.73 -17.97
C THR A 340 -27.94 4.97 -17.37
N MET A 341 -29.09 5.04 -18.04
CA MET A 341 -30.30 4.31 -17.63
C MET A 341 -30.04 2.80 -17.53
N GLY A 342 -30.47 2.21 -16.42
CA GLY A 342 -30.36 0.78 -16.15
C GLY A 342 -28.94 0.26 -15.88
N THR A 343 -28.02 1.14 -15.49
CA THR A 343 -26.65 0.76 -15.11
C THR A 343 -26.39 1.00 -13.62
N THR A 344 -25.30 0.42 -13.12
CA THR A 344 -24.78 0.70 -11.77
C THR A 344 -23.48 1.48 -11.88
N VAL A 345 -23.43 2.63 -11.20
CA VAL A 345 -22.24 3.47 -11.01
C VAL A 345 -21.68 3.21 -9.62
N THR A 346 -20.47 2.67 -9.55
CA THR A 346 -19.76 2.43 -8.28
C THR A 346 -18.63 3.43 -8.13
N TYR A 347 -18.74 4.33 -7.14
CA TYR A 347 -17.64 5.20 -6.73
C TYR A 347 -16.74 4.46 -5.76
N LYS A 348 -15.54 4.07 -6.21
CA LYS A 348 -14.50 3.46 -5.38
C LYS A 348 -13.66 4.54 -4.72
N LEU A 349 -13.73 4.62 -3.39
CA LEU A 349 -13.03 5.60 -2.56
C LEU A 349 -11.66 5.03 -2.16
N SER A 350 -10.56 5.70 -2.51
CA SER A 350 -9.21 5.27 -2.09
C SER A 350 -8.53 6.33 -1.24
N ILE A 351 -8.52 6.18 0.08
CA ILE A 351 -7.93 7.12 1.05
C ILE A 351 -6.51 6.74 1.47
N THR A 352 -5.51 7.48 0.97
CA THR A 352 -4.08 7.36 1.31
C THR A 352 -3.69 8.24 2.50
N PRO A 353 -2.68 7.85 3.31
CA PRO A 353 -2.04 8.77 4.26
C PRO A 353 -1.34 9.93 3.52
N GLU A 354 -1.21 11.07 4.21
CA GLU A 354 -0.87 12.40 3.67
C GLU A 354 0.53 12.57 3.04
N TYR A 355 1.40 11.57 3.11
CA TYR A 355 2.78 11.64 2.60
C TYR A 355 3.36 10.23 2.45
N GLU A 356 4.11 9.98 1.37
CA GLU A 356 4.86 8.74 1.16
C GLU A 356 6.32 9.00 1.55
N MET A 357 6.67 8.68 2.81
CA MET A 357 8.05 8.71 3.28
C MET A 357 8.52 7.33 3.73
N ASN A 358 9.81 7.06 3.60
CA ASN A 358 10.42 5.86 4.16
C ASN A 358 11.90 6.13 4.51
N ILE A 359 12.45 5.25 5.35
CA ILE A 359 13.87 5.29 5.70
C ILE A 359 14.45 3.92 5.34
N GLU A 360 15.39 3.90 4.41
CA GLU A 360 16.20 2.73 4.11
C GLU A 360 17.35 2.65 5.11
N VAL A 361 17.45 1.50 5.76
CA VAL A 361 18.46 1.21 6.78
C VAL A 361 19.13 -0.13 6.49
N PRO A 362 20.34 -0.39 7.03
CA PRO A 362 20.96 -1.72 6.96
C PRO A 362 20.04 -2.80 7.54
N THR A 363 20.03 -3.98 6.92
CA THR A 363 19.24 -5.13 7.40
C THR A 363 19.94 -5.89 8.51
N GLU A 364 21.27 -5.90 8.50
CA GLU A 364 22.09 -6.62 9.46
C GLU A 364 22.22 -5.85 10.77
N ALA A 365 22.24 -6.60 11.88
CA ALA A 365 22.56 -6.04 13.18
C ALA A 365 23.97 -5.42 13.17
N GLN A 366 24.16 -4.38 13.97
CA GLN A 366 25.43 -3.69 14.13
C GLN A 366 26.08 -4.11 15.45
N ASP A 367 27.41 -4.10 15.51
CA ASP A 367 28.12 -4.51 16.73
C ASP A 367 28.05 -3.44 17.84
N ALA A 368 28.50 -3.83 19.03
CA ALA A 368 28.40 -3.05 20.25
C ALA A 368 29.34 -1.84 20.31
N HIS A 369 30.39 -1.77 19.49
CA HIS A 369 31.37 -0.68 19.58
C HIS A 369 30.87 0.63 18.94
N TYR A 370 31.73 1.66 18.85
CA TYR A 370 31.38 2.88 18.12
C TYR A 370 31.26 2.55 16.63
N ILE A 371 30.10 2.85 16.03
CA ILE A 371 29.76 2.43 14.66
C ILE A 371 29.30 3.61 13.81
N THR A 372 29.48 3.47 12.50
CA THR A 372 28.91 4.37 11.51
C THR A 372 28.36 3.61 10.31
N PHE A 373 27.19 4.01 9.82
CA PHE A 373 26.57 3.43 8.63
C PHE A 373 25.66 4.45 7.94
N PRO A 374 25.44 4.33 6.62
CA PRO A 374 24.53 5.20 5.91
C PRO A 374 23.07 4.77 6.10
N ILE A 375 22.16 5.75 6.05
CA ILE A 375 20.71 5.56 5.86
C ILE A 375 20.24 6.49 4.73
N THR A 376 19.15 6.12 4.07
CA THR A 376 18.52 6.97 3.05
C THR A 376 17.10 7.32 3.46
N VAL A 377 16.81 8.61 3.54
CA VAL A 377 15.47 9.14 3.79
C VAL A 377 14.84 9.50 2.44
N ASN A 378 13.75 8.83 2.10
CA ASN A 378 12.99 9.09 0.87
C ASN A 378 11.70 9.82 1.23
N VAL A 379 11.48 10.97 0.60
CA VAL A 379 10.29 11.81 0.76
C VAL A 379 9.69 12.05 -0.62
N LYS A 380 8.46 11.57 -0.84
CA LYS A 380 7.78 11.66 -2.13
C LYS A 380 6.49 12.47 -2.02
N ASP A 381 6.27 13.31 -3.04
CA ASP A 381 5.08 14.14 -3.22
C ASP A 381 4.71 15.00 -1.98
N TYR A 382 5.73 15.47 -1.25
CA TYR A 382 5.62 16.34 -0.07
C TYR A 382 6.50 17.58 -0.21
N ASP A 383 5.93 18.78 -0.11
CA ASP A 383 6.63 20.06 -0.24
C ASP A 383 6.89 20.77 1.11
N GLY A 384 6.36 20.22 2.21
CA GLY A 384 6.46 20.77 3.57
C GLY A 384 7.78 20.48 4.28
N ALA A 385 7.88 20.95 5.53
CA ALA A 385 9.02 20.69 6.41
C ALA A 385 8.88 19.34 7.13
N TRP A 386 10.00 18.70 7.44
CA TRP A 386 10.02 17.43 8.17
C TRP A 386 11.26 17.36 9.07
N THR A 387 11.25 16.47 10.06
CA THR A 387 12.36 16.24 10.99
C THR A 387 12.75 14.76 11.02
N LEU A 388 14.06 14.49 11.09
CA LEU A 388 14.62 13.17 11.36
C LEU A 388 15.24 13.14 12.76
N THR A 389 14.83 12.17 13.57
CA THR A 389 15.29 11.95 14.95
C THR A 389 15.59 10.49 15.24
N SER A 390 16.14 10.21 16.42
CA SER A 390 16.23 8.85 16.96
C SER A 390 15.64 8.75 18.37
N ASN A 391 15.23 7.55 18.77
CA ASN A 391 14.85 7.22 20.15
C ASN A 391 16.00 7.40 21.15
N LEU A 392 17.26 7.36 20.70
CA LEU A 392 18.45 7.50 21.55
C LEU A 392 19.15 8.84 21.30
N THR A 393 18.58 9.92 21.83
CA THR A 393 19.00 11.31 21.53
C THR A 393 20.41 11.70 21.97
N ASN A 394 21.03 10.92 22.86
CA ASN A 394 22.41 11.14 23.33
C ASN A 394 23.43 10.20 22.68
N ASP A 395 22.97 9.20 21.93
CA ASP A 395 23.80 8.13 21.41
C ASP A 395 23.82 8.07 19.88
N VAL A 396 22.83 8.66 19.22
CA VAL A 396 22.67 8.62 17.76
C VAL A 396 22.74 10.03 17.18
N PHE A 397 23.61 10.20 16.19
CA PHE A 397 23.89 11.46 15.53
C PHE A 397 23.90 11.30 14.01
N PHE A 398 23.62 12.36 13.28
CA PHE A 398 23.46 12.39 11.82
C PHE A 398 24.34 13.47 11.20
N THR A 399 24.91 13.16 10.04
CA THR A 399 25.56 14.12 9.14
C THR A 399 25.31 13.75 7.69
N GLN A 400 25.28 14.72 6.77
CA GLN A 400 25.20 14.46 5.33
C GLN A 400 26.57 14.30 4.67
N THR A 401 27.63 14.77 5.33
CA THR A 401 28.99 14.79 4.79
C THR A 401 29.95 14.15 5.78
N LYS A 402 30.95 13.42 5.28
CA LYS A 402 32.05 12.92 6.09
C LYS A 402 33.24 13.86 6.02
N THR A 403 33.98 13.99 7.13
CA THR A 403 35.31 14.60 7.14
C THR A 403 36.38 13.60 6.65
N GLU A 404 37.57 14.08 6.33
CA GLU A 404 38.67 13.22 5.84
C GLU A 404 39.01 12.08 6.83
N LEU A 405 38.95 12.34 8.13
CA LEU A 405 39.19 11.32 9.16
C LEU A 405 38.04 10.31 9.23
N GLN A 406 36.80 10.76 9.03
CA GLN A 406 35.64 9.88 8.99
C GLN A 406 35.61 8.99 7.73
N GLU A 407 36.14 9.47 6.60
CA GLU A 407 36.34 8.66 5.39
C GLU A 407 37.39 7.56 5.61
N GLN A 408 38.38 7.81 6.47
CA GLN A 408 39.36 6.80 6.92
C GLN A 408 38.80 5.82 7.96
N GLY A 409 37.53 5.96 8.35
CA GLY A 409 36.84 5.08 9.29
C GLY A 409 36.91 5.50 10.76
N TYR A 410 37.50 6.65 11.10
CA TYR A 410 37.54 7.11 12.49
C TYR A 410 36.18 7.60 12.97
N TRP A 411 35.81 7.19 14.19
CA TRP A 411 34.70 7.80 14.92
C TRP A 411 35.20 9.02 15.69
N ILE A 412 35.04 10.21 15.09
CA ILE A 412 35.49 11.50 15.67
C ILE A 412 34.34 12.15 16.44
N ASP A 413 34.50 12.28 17.75
CA ASP A 413 33.49 12.87 18.66
C ASP A 413 33.15 14.32 18.30
N ASP A 414 34.12 15.08 17.83
CA ASP A 414 33.96 16.48 17.42
C ASP A 414 33.10 16.63 16.15
N ASP A 415 33.07 15.61 15.29
CA ASP A 415 32.46 15.64 13.95
C ASP A 415 31.23 14.72 13.82
N LYS A 416 30.74 14.13 14.91
CA LYS A 416 29.63 13.16 14.91
C LYS A 416 28.29 13.70 14.36
N GLY A 417 28.17 15.02 14.21
CA GLY A 417 26.99 15.69 13.68
C GLY A 417 25.95 16.01 14.75
N THR A 418 24.69 16.04 14.36
CA THR A 418 23.56 16.48 15.20
C THR A 418 22.57 15.33 15.46
N ASN A 419 21.91 15.32 16.60
CA ASN A 419 20.91 14.30 16.95
C ASN A 419 19.50 14.56 16.35
N THR A 420 19.33 15.67 15.64
CA THR A 420 18.09 16.02 14.94
C THR A 420 18.44 16.73 13.64
N ILE A 421 17.77 16.36 12.56
CA ILE A 421 17.86 17.03 11.26
C ILE A 421 16.49 17.64 10.94
N SER A 422 16.49 18.82 10.34
CA SER A 422 15.31 19.43 9.73
C SER A 422 15.51 19.51 8.22
N GLY A 423 14.51 19.07 7.46
CA GLY A 423 14.50 19.12 6.00
C GLY A 423 13.19 19.69 5.46
N THR A 424 13.17 19.96 4.16
CA THR A 424 12.00 20.50 3.45
C THR A 424 11.90 19.89 2.07
N GLY A 425 10.68 19.67 1.60
CA GLY A 425 10.42 19.21 0.25
C GLY A 425 10.70 17.74 0.01
N SER A 426 10.47 17.33 -1.25
CA SER A 426 10.62 15.96 -1.72
C SER A 426 12.04 15.69 -2.20
N GLY A 427 12.48 14.43 -2.08
CA GLY A 427 13.79 14.01 -2.51
C GLY A 427 14.25 12.71 -1.84
N SER A 428 15.45 12.31 -2.18
CA SER A 428 16.18 11.22 -1.52
C SER A 428 17.42 11.80 -0.87
N PHE A 429 17.55 11.60 0.44
CA PHE A 429 18.58 12.23 1.27
C PHE A 429 19.37 11.15 2.01
N THR A 430 20.66 11.02 1.71
CA THR A 430 21.55 10.10 2.42
C THR A 430 22.14 10.80 3.65
N TYR A 431 22.07 10.12 4.80
CA TYR A 431 22.71 10.53 6.04
C TYR A 431 23.67 9.45 6.51
N HIS A 432 24.80 9.86 7.04
CA HIS A 432 25.71 9.00 7.80
C HIS A 432 25.33 9.07 9.28
N VAL A 433 24.99 7.92 9.84
CA VAL A 433 24.64 7.76 11.24
C VAL A 433 25.92 7.47 12.02
N TYR A 434 26.09 8.16 13.15
CA TYR A 434 27.15 7.91 14.13
C TYR A 434 26.49 7.45 15.41
N VAL A 435 26.85 6.25 15.87
CA VAL A 435 26.26 5.66 17.08
C VAL A 435 27.36 5.39 18.09
N THR A 436 27.09 5.74 19.34
CA THR A 436 27.93 5.36 20.48
C THR A 436 27.84 3.86 20.73
N GLU A 437 28.80 3.34 21.47
CA GLU A 437 28.80 1.95 21.86
C GLU A 437 27.62 1.55 22.78
N ASN A 438 27.21 0.28 22.71
CA ASN A 438 26.24 -0.35 23.59
C ASN A 438 26.95 -1.23 24.62
N ILE A 439 27.31 -0.67 25.77
CA ILE A 439 28.00 -1.38 26.86
C ILE A 439 27.06 -2.16 27.80
N GLY A 440 25.77 -2.26 27.46
CA GLY A 440 24.78 -2.98 28.27
C GLY A 440 24.93 -4.51 28.21
N ASP A 441 24.03 -5.23 28.88
CA ASP A 441 23.95 -6.69 28.85
C ASP A 441 22.93 -7.22 27.81
N ALA A 442 22.34 -6.33 27.00
CA ALA A 442 21.35 -6.69 25.98
C ALA A 442 21.50 -5.84 24.70
N ALA A 443 21.09 -6.39 23.56
CA ALA A 443 20.95 -5.63 22.33
C ALA A 443 19.93 -4.50 22.50
N ARG A 444 20.11 -3.40 21.77
CA ARG A 444 19.21 -2.23 21.77
C ARG A 444 18.76 -1.89 20.36
N ASP A 445 17.54 -1.37 20.27
CA ASP A 445 16.96 -0.91 19.01
C ASP A 445 17.35 0.55 18.75
N LEU A 446 18.00 0.78 17.62
CA LEU A 446 18.23 2.10 17.04
C LEU A 446 17.04 2.42 16.14
N GLN A 447 16.11 3.22 16.65
CA GLN A 447 14.94 3.65 15.89
C GLN A 447 15.21 5.02 15.28
N PHE A 448 15.02 5.13 13.97
CA PHE A 448 15.12 6.35 13.19
C PHE A 448 13.72 6.78 12.79
N GLN A 449 13.39 8.05 13.03
CA GLN A 449 12.02 8.54 12.90
C GLN A 449 11.99 9.77 12.00
N ILE A 450 11.30 9.69 10.87
CA ILE A 450 10.95 10.85 10.06
C ILE A 450 9.53 11.32 10.37
N THR A 451 9.38 12.59 10.70
CA THR A 451 8.11 13.20 11.09
C THR A 451 7.86 14.46 10.24
N PRO A 452 6.80 14.51 9.41
CA PRO A 452 6.41 15.75 8.76
C PRO A 452 5.91 16.77 9.78
N ALA A 453 6.12 18.05 9.49
CA ALA A 453 5.68 19.17 10.30
C ALA A 453 4.19 19.48 10.06
N VAL A 454 3.33 18.47 10.22
CA VAL A 454 1.88 18.59 10.17
C VAL A 454 1.30 18.21 11.54
N ASN A 455 0.23 18.89 11.95
CA ASN A 455 -0.32 18.68 13.27
C ASN A 455 -0.89 17.26 13.39
N GLY A 456 -0.48 16.52 14.43
CA GLY A 456 -0.94 15.15 14.67
C GLY A 456 -0.29 14.07 13.79
N ALA A 457 0.78 14.37 13.04
CA ALA A 457 1.51 13.36 12.27
C ALA A 457 2.14 12.27 13.15
N THR A 458 1.94 11.02 12.74
CA THR A 458 2.67 9.88 13.31
C THR A 458 4.02 9.74 12.61
N PRO A 459 5.14 9.60 13.36
CA PRO A 459 6.46 9.37 12.79
C PRO A 459 6.53 8.04 12.02
N ILE A 460 7.16 8.07 10.85
CA ILE A 460 7.55 6.85 10.13
C ILE A 460 8.88 6.37 10.70
N THR A 461 8.91 5.12 11.13
CA THR A 461 10.03 4.55 11.89
C THR A 461 10.70 3.42 11.12
N ALA A 462 12.03 3.44 11.08
CA ALA A 462 12.85 2.30 10.70
C ALA A 462 13.78 1.92 11.86
N THR A 463 14.09 0.63 12.00
CA THR A 463 14.83 0.11 13.14
C THR A 463 16.04 -0.69 12.69
N VAL A 464 17.18 -0.45 13.33
CA VAL A 464 18.39 -1.26 13.24
C VAL A 464 18.74 -1.77 14.64
N GLN A 465 19.11 -3.04 14.76
CA GLN A 465 19.55 -3.57 16.05
C GLN A 465 21.04 -3.29 16.26
N GLN A 466 21.42 -2.81 17.45
CA GLN A 466 22.80 -2.76 17.91
C GLN A 466 23.00 -3.81 19.01
N LEU A 467 23.94 -4.73 18.82
CA LEU A 467 24.25 -5.79 19.77
C LEU A 467 24.94 -5.23 21.02
N CYS A 468 25.04 -6.07 22.06
CA CYS A 468 25.89 -5.82 23.23
C CYS A 468 27.10 -6.75 23.19
N PRO A 469 28.18 -6.47 23.95
CA PRO A 469 29.29 -7.40 24.06
C PRO A 469 28.84 -8.75 24.61
N SER A 470 29.49 -9.83 24.19
CA SER A 470 29.34 -11.13 24.83
C SER A 470 30.15 -11.15 26.12
N TRP A 471 29.52 -10.75 27.23
CA TRP A 471 30.15 -10.65 28.54
C TRP A 471 30.45 -12.03 29.15
N ASN A 472 31.73 -12.32 29.37
CA ASN A 472 32.23 -13.47 30.12
C ASN A 472 33.11 -13.01 31.28
N GLY A 473 32.52 -12.92 32.47
CA GLY A 473 33.20 -12.33 33.61
C GLY A 473 33.41 -10.82 33.41
N ASN A 474 34.67 -10.38 33.42
CA ASN A 474 35.03 -8.96 33.32
C ASN A 474 35.37 -8.53 31.89
N ILE A 475 35.32 -9.43 30.92
CA ILE A 475 35.65 -9.15 29.51
C ILE A 475 34.42 -9.44 28.65
N GLY A 476 34.14 -8.52 27.72
CA GLY A 476 33.11 -8.64 26.71
C GLY A 476 33.74 -8.75 25.34
N CYS A 477 33.41 -9.80 24.59
CA CYS A 477 33.85 -9.96 23.21
C CYS A 477 32.87 -9.29 22.24
N GLU A 478 33.37 -8.66 21.17
CA GLU A 478 32.50 -8.25 20.06
C GLU A 478 31.84 -9.48 19.41
N ARG A 479 30.68 -9.29 18.78
CA ARG A 479 29.85 -10.42 18.31
C ARG A 479 29.92 -10.62 16.80
N ILE A 480 30.17 -9.58 16.04
CA ILE A 480 30.29 -9.63 14.59
C ILE A 480 31.76 -9.75 14.24
N GLU A 481 32.08 -10.65 13.32
CA GLU A 481 33.46 -10.86 12.90
C GLU A 481 33.89 -9.73 11.97
N ASP A 482 35.04 -9.12 12.27
CA ASP A 482 35.65 -8.12 11.40
C ASP A 482 36.39 -8.78 10.22
N GLY A 483 37.10 -7.96 9.44
CA GLY A 483 38.05 -8.45 8.45
C GLY A 483 39.19 -9.28 9.03
N ALA A 484 39.92 -9.96 8.14
CA ALA A 484 41.14 -10.68 8.48
C ALA A 484 42.36 -9.80 8.21
N TYR A 485 43.30 -9.76 9.16
CA TYR A 485 44.46 -8.87 9.14
C TYR A 485 45.75 -9.63 9.46
N PRO A 486 46.92 -9.17 8.98
CA PRO A 486 48.19 -9.54 9.61
C PRO A 486 48.29 -9.00 11.04
N TRP A 487 49.15 -9.60 11.84
CA TRP A 487 49.49 -9.05 13.16
C TRP A 487 50.26 -7.72 13.01
N GLY A 488 51.05 -7.58 11.95
CA GLY A 488 51.80 -6.38 11.59
C GLY A 488 53.31 -6.48 11.88
N PHE A 489 54.06 -5.43 11.54
CA PHE A 489 55.49 -5.27 11.88
C PHE A 489 56.45 -6.39 11.39
N LEU A 490 56.07 -7.12 10.34
CA LEU A 490 56.90 -8.11 9.66
C LEU A 490 57.02 -7.77 8.18
N TRP A 491 58.22 -7.34 7.77
CA TRP A 491 58.51 -6.88 6.43
C TRP A 491 59.77 -7.56 5.89
N ASP A 492 59.88 -7.66 4.56
CA ASP A 492 61.13 -8.11 3.93
C ASP A 492 62.28 -7.17 4.32
N SER A 493 63.47 -7.75 4.50
CA SER A 493 64.68 -7.03 4.96
C SER A 493 65.14 -5.86 4.07
N ASN A 494 64.59 -5.72 2.86
CA ASN A 494 64.86 -4.66 1.90
C ASN A 494 63.58 -3.88 1.49
N MET A 495 62.51 -3.98 2.28
CA MET A 495 61.22 -3.37 1.95
C MET A 495 61.26 -1.85 2.12
N THR A 496 61.48 -1.14 1.00
CA THR A 496 61.40 0.32 0.91
C THR A 496 60.41 0.76 -0.15
N ILE A 497 59.62 1.81 0.08
CA ILE A 497 58.74 2.42 -0.92
C ILE A 497 59.12 3.86 -1.14
N LYS A 498 59.25 4.26 -2.41
CA LYS A 498 59.62 5.61 -2.80
C LYS A 498 58.43 6.36 -3.37
N TYR A 499 57.98 7.39 -2.66
CA TYR A 499 56.99 8.35 -3.11
C TYR A 499 57.67 9.48 -3.88
N THR A 500 57.27 9.68 -5.13
CA THR A 500 57.79 10.74 -6.00
C THR A 500 56.78 11.87 -6.05
N VAL A 501 57.22 13.12 -5.84
CA VAL A 501 56.34 14.29 -5.99
C VAL A 501 56.03 14.53 -7.48
N PRO A 502 54.96 15.27 -7.84
CA PRO A 502 54.67 15.64 -9.23
C PRO A 502 55.89 16.24 -9.93
N SER A 503 56.10 15.95 -11.21
CA SER A 503 57.29 16.44 -11.92
C SER A 503 57.17 17.93 -12.23
N VAL A 504 58.27 18.68 -12.01
CA VAL A 504 58.39 20.10 -12.40
C VAL A 504 58.03 20.35 -13.87
N ALA A 505 58.28 19.35 -14.73
CA ALA A 505 58.03 19.45 -16.17
C ALA A 505 56.57 19.20 -16.58
N SER A 506 55.81 18.43 -15.79
CA SER A 506 54.42 18.07 -16.11
C SER A 506 53.39 18.80 -15.25
N ASP A 507 53.75 19.11 -14.01
CA ASP A 507 52.91 19.80 -13.04
C ASP A 507 53.78 20.64 -12.10
N PHE A 508 54.15 21.83 -12.60
CA PHE A 508 55.01 22.78 -11.89
C PHE A 508 54.39 23.26 -10.57
N ILE A 509 53.06 23.47 -10.54
CA ILE A 509 52.35 23.98 -9.36
C ILE A 509 52.20 22.86 -8.34
N GLY A 510 51.77 21.68 -8.75
CA GLY A 510 51.69 20.50 -7.89
C GLY A 510 53.04 20.17 -7.27
N HIS A 511 54.13 20.16 -8.05
CA HIS A 511 55.48 19.90 -7.53
C HIS A 511 55.84 20.80 -6.33
N TYR A 512 55.63 22.11 -6.46
CA TYR A 512 55.99 23.07 -5.42
C TYR A 512 55.06 22.96 -4.20
N ILE A 513 53.76 22.76 -4.41
CA ILE A 513 52.77 22.56 -3.34
C ILE A 513 53.08 21.27 -2.57
N SER A 514 53.29 20.14 -3.25
CA SER A 514 53.65 18.87 -2.61
C SER A 514 54.92 19.01 -1.78
N SER A 515 55.98 19.58 -2.38
CA SER A 515 57.26 19.81 -1.68
C SER A 515 57.07 20.67 -0.42
N LEU A 516 56.26 21.73 -0.49
CA LEU A 516 55.97 22.58 0.66
C LEU A 516 55.18 21.82 1.73
N LEU A 517 54.10 21.13 1.37
CA LEU A 517 53.27 20.37 2.30
C LEU A 517 54.06 19.26 3.02
N ILE A 518 54.96 18.59 2.32
CA ILE A 518 55.86 17.58 2.92
C ILE A 518 56.78 18.23 3.95
N ASP A 519 57.39 19.38 3.63
CA ASP A 519 58.23 20.13 4.58
C ASP A 519 57.46 20.53 5.84
N LEU A 520 56.20 20.93 5.68
CA LEU A 520 55.32 21.31 6.78
C LEU A 520 54.93 20.14 7.67
N SER A 521 54.82 18.95 7.11
CA SER A 521 54.43 17.75 7.85
C SER A 521 55.56 17.09 8.65
N ASN A 522 56.76 17.67 8.66
CA ASN A 522 57.94 17.22 9.42
C ASN A 522 58.23 15.71 9.28
N VAL A 523 57.95 15.13 8.11
CA VAL A 523 58.02 13.67 7.90
C VAL A 523 59.43 13.11 8.07
N GLY A 524 60.45 13.96 7.98
CA GLY A 524 61.84 13.60 8.23
C GLY A 524 62.17 13.32 9.70
N GLN A 525 61.24 13.54 10.64
CA GLN A 525 61.43 13.18 12.05
C GLN A 525 61.46 11.67 12.29
N TYR A 526 60.87 10.89 11.37
CA TYR A 526 60.80 9.45 11.48
C TYR A 526 62.11 8.81 11.00
N ASN A 527 62.73 7.99 11.84
CA ASN A 527 64.01 7.32 11.55
C ASN A 527 63.96 6.32 10.36
N TYR A 528 62.76 5.95 9.94
CA TYR A 528 62.47 5.10 8.79
C TYR A 528 62.15 5.90 7.51
N VAL A 529 62.21 7.23 7.55
CA VAL A 529 61.96 8.10 6.39
C VAL A 529 63.27 8.71 5.90
N THR A 530 63.48 8.71 4.58
CA THR A 530 64.59 9.40 3.92
C THR A 530 64.04 10.36 2.86
N ILE A 531 64.50 11.61 2.86
CA ILE A 531 64.04 12.64 1.91
C ILE A 531 65.15 12.93 0.90
N ASP A 532 64.87 12.78 -0.40
CA ASP A 532 65.74 13.18 -1.51
C ASP A 532 65.42 14.62 -1.93
N ARG A 533 66.36 15.54 -1.72
CA ARG A 533 66.21 16.97 -2.02
C ARG A 533 67.34 17.47 -2.94
N PRO A 534 67.12 17.54 -4.25
CA PRO A 534 68.00 18.29 -5.13
C PRO A 534 67.68 19.79 -5.02
N PHE A 535 68.59 20.58 -4.46
CA PHE A 535 68.48 22.04 -4.28
C PHE A 535 67.39 22.44 -3.25
N LEU A 536 66.45 23.33 -3.61
CA LEU A 536 65.45 23.92 -2.71
C LEU A 536 64.09 23.20 -2.70
N SER A 537 63.91 22.09 -3.44
CA SER A 537 62.66 21.32 -3.45
C SER A 537 62.88 19.82 -3.22
N ILE A 538 61.87 19.15 -2.66
CA ILE A 538 61.85 17.70 -2.46
C ILE A 538 61.54 17.04 -3.80
N ARG A 539 62.32 16.01 -4.14
CA ARG A 539 62.08 15.17 -5.33
C ARG A 539 61.35 13.88 -4.98
N SER A 540 61.68 13.29 -3.83
CA SER A 540 61.04 12.05 -3.40
C SER A 540 61.27 11.77 -1.92
N ILE A 541 60.42 10.90 -1.37
CA ILE A 541 60.42 10.43 0.01
C ILE A 541 60.48 8.91 -0.04
N THR A 542 61.41 8.31 0.69
CA THR A 542 61.52 6.86 0.82
C THR A 542 61.14 6.46 2.23
N ILE A 543 60.15 5.56 2.36
CA ILE A 543 59.74 4.92 3.61
C ILE A 543 60.37 3.52 3.64
N ASP A 544 61.15 3.25 4.69
CA ASP A 544 61.89 2.00 4.90
C ASP A 544 61.19 1.13 5.95
N PHE A 545 60.30 0.25 5.50
CA PHE A 545 59.52 -0.65 6.35
C PHE A 545 60.39 -1.69 7.06
N SER A 546 61.58 -2.01 6.52
CA SER A 546 62.52 -2.92 7.19
C SER A 546 62.99 -2.42 8.56
N LYS A 547 62.84 -1.10 8.83
CA LYS A 547 63.14 -0.49 10.13
C LYS A 547 61.98 -0.52 11.11
N LEU A 548 60.79 -0.99 10.69
CA LEU A 548 59.56 -1.03 11.49
C LEU A 548 59.34 -2.40 12.14
N THR A 549 60.41 -3.05 12.61
CA THR A 549 60.34 -4.36 13.25
C THR A 549 60.11 -4.22 14.76
N ALA A 550 58.99 -4.76 15.26
CA ALA A 550 58.65 -4.73 16.68
C ALA A 550 59.35 -5.85 17.46
N ASN A 551 60.42 -5.50 18.19
CA ASN A 551 61.14 -6.39 19.11
C ASN A 551 60.80 -6.05 20.56
N GLY A 552 60.39 -7.05 21.36
CA GLY A 552 60.11 -6.85 22.79
C GLY A 552 58.88 -5.98 23.07
N VAL A 553 57.94 -5.92 22.12
CA VAL A 553 56.69 -5.15 22.22
C VAL A 553 55.54 -6.13 22.39
N ALA A 554 54.62 -5.80 23.31
CA ALA A 554 53.40 -6.57 23.55
C ALA A 554 53.64 -8.04 23.97
N GLU A 555 54.57 -8.29 24.90
CA GLU A 555 54.86 -9.63 25.42
C GLU A 555 54.04 -9.99 26.67
N ASP A 556 53.13 -9.12 27.12
CA ASP A 556 52.29 -9.39 28.30
C ASP A 556 51.28 -10.50 27.96
N LEU A 557 51.24 -11.54 28.79
CA LEU A 557 50.35 -12.69 28.54
C LEU A 557 48.90 -12.39 28.92
N ASP A 558 48.67 -11.43 29.82
CA ASP A 558 47.41 -11.21 30.53
C ASP A 558 46.78 -9.84 30.27
N ASN A 559 47.49 -8.91 29.63
CA ASN A 559 47.03 -7.54 29.47
C ASN A 559 46.95 -7.13 27.99
N GLY A 560 45.84 -7.46 27.33
CA GLY A 560 45.63 -7.14 25.92
C GLY A 560 45.47 -5.65 25.67
N LEU A 561 44.94 -4.92 26.65
CA LEU A 561 44.80 -3.47 26.58
C LEU A 561 46.16 -2.79 26.48
N GLN A 562 47.09 -3.15 27.38
CA GLN A 562 48.46 -2.65 27.37
C GLN A 562 49.19 -3.07 26.08
N ASN A 563 49.10 -4.35 25.71
CA ASN A 563 49.72 -4.84 24.48
C ASN A 563 49.23 -4.10 23.24
N THR A 564 47.91 -3.91 23.11
CA THR A 564 47.31 -3.17 21.98
C THR A 564 47.78 -1.73 21.96
N ASN A 565 47.84 -1.07 23.11
CA ASN A 565 48.36 0.27 23.24
C ASN A 565 49.86 0.36 22.89
N ASP A 566 50.66 -0.64 23.29
CA ASP A 566 52.08 -0.70 22.99
C ASP A 566 52.34 -0.94 21.50
N ILE A 567 51.55 -1.82 20.86
CA ILE A 567 51.60 -2.04 19.41
C ILE A 567 51.21 -0.77 18.66
N TYR A 568 50.15 -0.10 19.10
CA TYR A 568 49.66 1.11 18.45
C TYR A 568 50.63 2.28 18.55
N ASN A 569 51.23 2.49 19.74
CA ASN A 569 52.20 3.57 19.97
C ASN A 569 53.64 3.16 19.62
N TYR A 570 53.86 1.96 19.06
CA TYR A 570 55.19 1.55 18.62
C TYR A 570 55.56 2.30 17.36
N ASN A 571 56.54 3.22 17.48
CA ASN A 571 57.09 4.05 16.41
C ASN A 571 57.26 3.27 15.09
N GLY A 572 56.30 3.39 14.19
CA GLY A 572 56.39 2.66 12.93
C GLY A 572 55.10 2.60 12.12
N ALA A 573 54.31 1.55 12.31
CA ALA A 573 53.30 1.15 11.33
C ALA A 573 52.13 2.15 11.22
N ASN A 574 51.67 2.69 12.36
CA ASN A 574 50.58 3.67 12.35
C ASN A 574 51.04 5.02 11.76
N GLU A 575 52.18 5.55 12.19
CA GLU A 575 52.70 6.81 11.66
C GLU A 575 53.11 6.68 10.18
N ALA A 576 53.59 5.51 9.76
CA ALA A 576 53.87 5.23 8.35
C ALA A 576 52.60 5.21 7.50
N SER A 577 51.48 4.71 8.03
CA SER A 577 50.16 4.75 7.38
C SER A 577 49.64 6.18 7.23
N ASP A 578 49.65 6.97 8.31
CA ASP A 578 49.21 8.37 8.28
C ASP A 578 50.09 9.20 7.33
N LEU A 579 51.39 8.86 7.27
CA LEU A 579 52.33 9.43 6.32
C LEU A 579 51.98 9.05 4.87
N ILE A 580 51.70 7.79 4.57
CA ILE A 580 51.33 7.33 3.22
C ILE A 580 50.10 8.06 2.70
N ALA A 581 48.99 8.05 3.46
CA ALA A 581 47.75 8.71 3.06
C ALA A 581 47.98 10.22 2.82
N ARG A 582 48.80 10.84 3.66
CA ARG A 582 49.19 12.24 3.53
C ARG A 582 50.02 12.50 2.27
N LEU A 583 51.01 11.66 1.96
CA LEU A 583 51.85 11.78 0.76
C LEU A 583 51.01 11.65 -0.52
N GLU A 584 50.11 10.67 -0.59
CA GLU A 584 49.23 10.45 -1.73
C GLU A 584 48.25 11.62 -1.94
N ARG A 585 47.68 12.16 -0.85
CA ARG A 585 46.88 13.39 -0.87
C ARG A 585 47.69 14.60 -1.35
N TYR A 586 48.97 14.65 -1.03
CA TYR A 586 49.87 15.69 -1.53
C TYR A 586 50.24 15.48 -3.00
N GLY A 587 49.65 14.50 -3.70
CA GLY A 587 49.91 14.22 -5.11
C GLY A 587 51.19 13.42 -5.36
N CYS A 588 51.77 12.82 -4.31
CA CYS A 588 52.93 11.94 -4.49
C CYS A 588 52.47 10.56 -4.97
N THR A 589 53.27 9.95 -5.84
CA THR A 589 52.97 8.61 -6.38
C THR A 589 54.02 7.60 -5.94
N PRO A 590 53.64 6.40 -5.46
CA PRO A 590 54.59 5.37 -5.08
C PRO A 590 55.28 4.74 -6.29
N ASP A 591 56.50 4.23 -6.11
CA ASP A 591 57.29 3.54 -7.14
C ASP A 591 56.88 2.07 -7.35
N LYS A 592 56.07 1.53 -6.43
CA LYS A 592 55.53 0.18 -6.48
C LYS A 592 54.22 0.10 -5.67
N GLU A 593 53.39 -0.90 -5.98
CA GLU A 593 52.22 -1.21 -5.15
C GLU A 593 52.64 -1.75 -3.78
N LEU A 594 51.88 -1.38 -2.75
CA LEU A 594 52.05 -1.85 -1.38
C LEU A 594 51.63 -3.34 -1.30
N PRO A 595 52.52 -4.28 -0.92
CA PRO A 595 52.19 -5.70 -0.82
C PRO A 595 51.22 -6.02 0.35
N THR A 596 51.20 -5.16 1.37
CA THR A 596 50.24 -5.12 2.48
C THR A 596 50.26 -3.70 3.00
N ASN A 597 49.10 -3.04 3.11
CA ASN A 597 49.08 -1.69 3.66
C ASN A 597 49.60 -1.74 5.11
N PRO A 598 50.66 -0.99 5.48
CA PRO A 598 51.17 -0.97 6.85
C PRO A 598 50.13 -0.50 7.88
N SER A 599 48.99 0.04 7.43
CA SER A 599 47.83 0.33 8.25
C SER A 599 46.99 -0.89 8.63
N ASP A 600 47.01 -1.95 7.84
CA ASP A 600 46.03 -3.02 7.95
C ASP A 600 46.58 -4.09 8.86
N PHE A 601 46.61 -3.83 10.16
CA PHE A 601 47.06 -4.78 11.16
C PHE A 601 46.06 -4.90 12.31
N ALA A 602 46.10 -6.06 12.97
CA ALA A 602 45.08 -6.48 13.93
C ALA A 602 44.82 -5.49 15.07
N ALA A 603 45.86 -4.89 15.64
CA ALA A 603 45.68 -3.92 16.73
C ALA A 603 45.03 -2.61 16.24
N LYS A 604 45.30 -2.16 15.01
CA LYS A 604 44.65 -0.95 14.45
C LYS A 604 43.17 -1.20 14.21
N SER A 605 42.77 -2.35 13.67
CA SER A 605 41.34 -2.63 13.43
C SER A 605 40.53 -2.60 14.74
N CYS A 606 41.06 -3.14 15.84
CA CYS A 606 40.44 -2.99 17.16
C CYS A 606 40.42 -1.53 17.64
N LEU A 607 41.50 -0.77 17.40
CA LEU A 607 41.60 0.62 17.82
C LEU A 607 40.53 1.51 17.15
N MET A 608 40.25 1.29 15.86
CA MET A 608 39.26 2.07 15.09
C MET A 608 37.83 1.93 15.62
N LYS A 609 37.57 0.96 16.51
CA LYS A 609 36.29 0.75 17.20
C LYS A 609 36.07 1.69 18.39
N ASN A 610 37.07 2.51 18.71
CA ASN A 610 37.03 3.43 19.85
C ASN A 610 36.69 4.86 19.44
N LYS A 611 36.45 5.70 20.45
CA LYS A 611 36.18 7.12 20.29
C LYS A 611 37.46 7.94 20.18
N PHE A 612 37.52 8.79 19.15
CA PHE A 612 38.61 9.73 18.90
C PHE A 612 38.11 11.18 18.98
N THR A 613 39.04 12.08 19.28
CA THR A 613 38.93 13.52 19.02
C THR A 613 39.91 13.87 17.90
N LYS A 614 40.01 15.13 17.52
CA LYS A 614 41.00 15.60 16.56
C LYS A 614 41.82 16.76 17.09
N LYS A 615 43.09 16.82 16.67
CA LYS A 615 43.95 17.99 16.86
C LYS A 615 44.27 18.62 15.50
N THR A 616 44.29 19.95 15.46
CA THR A 616 44.76 20.69 14.30
C THR A 616 46.23 21.03 14.46
N GLU A 617 47.06 20.55 13.53
CA GLU A 617 48.47 20.91 13.44
C GLU A 617 48.64 22.00 12.38
N SER A 618 49.32 23.09 12.72
CA SER A 618 49.56 24.23 11.83
C SER A 618 51.01 24.24 11.36
N GLY A 619 51.22 24.37 10.04
CA GLY A 619 52.53 24.57 9.44
C GLY A 619 52.87 26.05 9.18
N THR A 620 54.13 26.34 8.86
CA THR A 620 54.56 27.64 8.31
C THR A 620 53.81 28.00 7.03
N GLY A 621 53.24 29.20 6.94
CA GLY A 621 52.51 29.68 5.76
C GLY A 621 50.99 29.47 5.78
N GLY A 622 50.42 28.98 6.89
CA GLY A 622 48.96 28.96 7.12
C GLY A 622 48.23 27.67 6.72
N ALA A 623 48.94 26.63 6.25
CA ALA A 623 48.34 25.32 6.02
C ALA A 623 48.12 24.55 7.33
N THR A 624 46.99 23.87 7.44
CA THR A 624 46.60 23.08 8.62
C THR A 624 46.27 21.65 8.23
N ALA A 625 46.56 20.69 9.13
CA ALA A 625 46.16 19.29 8.99
C ALA A 625 45.45 18.82 10.27
N GLU A 626 44.38 18.04 10.12
CA GLU A 626 43.72 17.37 11.24
C GLU A 626 44.33 15.97 11.45
N VAL A 627 44.59 15.62 12.70
CA VAL A 627 45.14 14.32 13.11
C VAL A 627 44.21 13.71 14.16
N PRO A 628 43.84 12.42 14.04
CA PRO A 628 42.99 11.76 15.01
C PRO A 628 43.78 11.56 16.31
N VAL A 629 43.10 11.73 17.44
CA VAL A 629 43.66 11.52 18.78
C VAL A 629 42.72 10.61 19.53
N LEU A 630 43.21 9.44 19.93
CA LEU A 630 42.43 8.51 20.74
C LEU A 630 42.09 9.16 22.09
N ILE A 631 40.81 9.18 22.45
CA ILE A 631 40.39 9.70 23.77
C ILE A 631 40.71 8.68 24.85
N GLN A 632 40.29 7.44 24.62
CA GLN A 632 40.54 6.32 25.52
C GLN A 632 40.51 5.02 24.72
N LEU A 633 41.45 4.12 25.01
CA LEU A 633 41.41 2.75 24.50
C LEU A 633 40.53 1.91 25.42
N GLU A 634 39.46 1.33 24.87
CA GLU A 634 38.53 0.49 25.62
C GLU A 634 38.18 -0.81 24.87
N TRP A 635 38.09 -0.75 23.55
CA TRP A 635 38.06 -1.89 22.65
C TRP A 635 39.47 -2.20 22.15
N TYR A 636 39.98 -3.39 22.44
CA TYR A 636 41.37 -3.76 22.19
C TYR A 636 41.51 -5.21 21.71
N LEU A 637 42.71 -5.55 21.21
CA LEU A 637 43.02 -6.90 20.79
C LEU A 637 43.41 -7.74 22.05
N PRO A 638 42.71 -8.85 22.33
CA PRO A 638 42.89 -9.60 23.57
C PRO A 638 44.28 -10.22 23.66
N ALA A 639 44.85 -10.25 24.87
CA ALA A 639 46.06 -11.01 25.14
C ALA A 639 45.80 -12.52 25.14
N LYS A 640 46.88 -13.28 25.12
CA LYS A 640 46.87 -14.75 25.05
C LYS A 640 45.93 -15.40 26.08
N THR A 641 45.92 -14.94 27.33
CA THR A 641 45.06 -15.56 28.37
C THR A 641 43.63 -15.02 28.37
N GLU A 642 43.43 -13.78 27.90
CA GLU A 642 42.11 -13.18 27.75
C GLU A 642 41.27 -13.87 26.68
N THR A 643 41.90 -14.48 25.66
CA THR A 643 41.16 -15.15 24.59
C THR A 643 40.31 -16.34 25.07
N LEU A 644 40.63 -16.92 26.22
CA LEU A 644 39.83 -17.98 26.83
C LEU A 644 38.46 -17.50 27.31
N GLN A 645 38.28 -16.18 27.46
CA GLN A 645 37.01 -15.54 27.83
C GLN A 645 36.23 -15.04 26.59
N MET A 646 36.74 -15.23 25.38
CA MET A 646 36.05 -14.88 24.14
C MET A 646 35.05 -15.98 23.77
N VAL A 647 33.97 -16.09 24.54
CA VAL A 647 32.92 -17.08 24.34
C VAL A 647 31.63 -16.36 23.92
N ASP A 648 31.06 -16.76 22.79
CA ASP A 648 29.70 -16.36 22.41
C ASP A 648 28.98 -17.60 21.84
N GLU A 649 27.84 -17.95 22.43
CA GLU A 649 27.05 -19.10 22.01
C GLU A 649 26.30 -18.84 20.69
N THR A 650 25.96 -17.58 20.44
CA THR A 650 25.21 -17.13 19.25
C THR A 650 26.15 -16.84 18.09
N TYR A 651 27.32 -16.26 18.37
CA TYR A 651 28.34 -15.90 17.39
C TYR A 651 29.70 -16.57 17.72
N PRO A 652 29.79 -17.91 17.60
CA PRO A 652 30.97 -18.65 18.04
C PRO A 652 32.22 -18.35 17.20
N LEU A 653 33.37 -18.36 17.88
CA LEU A 653 34.69 -18.23 17.26
C LEU A 653 35.15 -19.58 16.71
N ASN A 654 35.00 -19.80 15.40
CA ASN A 654 35.29 -21.09 14.75
C ASN A 654 36.63 -21.14 14.01
N ASP A 655 37.25 -19.98 13.78
CA ASP A 655 38.46 -19.85 12.98
C ASP A 655 39.72 -19.60 13.82
N ILE A 656 40.77 -19.08 13.18
CA ILE A 656 42.02 -18.67 13.81
C ILE A 656 42.00 -17.16 13.98
N TYR A 657 42.27 -16.71 15.20
CA TYR A 657 42.23 -15.31 15.58
C TYR A 657 43.60 -14.85 16.08
N TRP A 658 43.96 -13.61 15.76
CA TRP A 658 45.12 -12.98 16.37
C TRP A 658 44.88 -12.69 17.86
N THR A 659 45.95 -12.84 18.64
CA THR A 659 46.05 -12.22 19.98
C THR A 659 47.01 -11.05 19.90
N SER A 660 46.94 -10.13 20.86
CA SER A 660 47.90 -9.03 20.96
C SER A 660 49.27 -9.48 21.47
N THR A 661 49.38 -10.67 22.04
CA THR A 661 50.62 -11.15 22.66
C THR A 661 51.64 -11.62 21.63
N ALA A 662 52.77 -10.94 21.56
CA ALA A 662 53.97 -11.36 20.85
C ALA A 662 54.64 -12.56 21.53
N LEU A 663 55.26 -13.44 20.74
CA LEU A 663 56.11 -14.50 21.30
C LEU A 663 57.38 -13.86 21.88
N GLN A 664 57.64 -14.10 23.16
CA GLN A 664 58.78 -13.53 23.88
C GLN A 664 60.10 -13.71 23.10
N GLY A 665 60.81 -12.60 22.89
CA GLY A 665 62.10 -12.59 22.18
C GLY A 665 62.01 -12.83 20.67
N SER A 666 60.81 -12.87 20.08
CA SER A 666 60.59 -13.01 18.63
C SER A 666 60.18 -11.69 17.99
N SER A 667 60.77 -11.37 16.84
CA SER A 667 60.29 -10.30 15.93
C SER A 667 59.29 -10.78 14.91
N GLU A 668 59.12 -12.09 14.77
CA GLU A 668 58.47 -12.71 13.61
C GLU A 668 57.16 -13.40 13.95
N ARG A 669 56.95 -13.76 15.21
CA ARG A 669 55.81 -14.59 15.64
C ARG A 669 55.01 -13.96 16.76
N SER A 670 53.72 -14.26 16.76
CA SER A 670 52.76 -13.87 17.80
C SER A 670 51.80 -15.02 18.09
N TYR A 671 51.17 -15.00 19.26
CA TYR A 671 50.20 -16.01 19.67
C TYR A 671 48.90 -15.86 18.86
N ILE A 672 48.30 -17.00 18.54
CA ILE A 672 46.99 -17.12 17.89
C ILE A 672 46.04 -17.91 18.78
N TYR A 673 44.75 -17.61 18.67
CA TYR A 673 43.68 -18.37 19.29
C TYR A 673 42.96 -19.21 18.24
N SER A 674 42.75 -20.49 18.53
CA SER A 674 41.95 -21.39 17.69
C SER A 674 41.33 -22.49 18.54
N ASN A 675 40.03 -22.75 18.38
CA ASN A 675 39.34 -23.89 19.01
C ASN A 675 39.59 -24.02 20.53
N GLY A 676 39.47 -22.92 21.29
CA GLY A 676 39.69 -22.91 22.74
C GLY A 676 41.15 -22.98 23.19
N ASN A 677 42.12 -22.84 22.27
CA ASN A 677 43.55 -22.93 22.56
C ASN A 677 44.29 -21.69 22.07
N SER A 678 45.10 -21.07 22.95
CA SER A 678 45.97 -19.93 22.64
C SER A 678 47.48 -20.21 22.80
N GLU A 679 47.88 -21.47 22.90
CA GLU A 679 49.31 -21.87 23.01
C GLU A 679 50.05 -21.86 21.67
N SER A 680 49.31 -21.84 20.56
CA SER A 680 49.87 -21.82 19.21
C SER A 680 50.41 -20.43 18.85
N THR A 681 51.43 -20.39 18.01
CA THR A 681 51.95 -19.14 17.43
C THR A 681 51.99 -19.23 15.92
N ASP A 682 51.90 -18.10 15.24
CA ASP A 682 52.11 -18.02 13.80
C ASP A 682 52.97 -16.81 13.40
N LYS A 683 53.41 -16.77 12.14
CA LYS A 683 54.17 -15.64 11.59
C LYS A 683 53.27 -14.41 11.48
N ARG A 684 53.76 -13.26 11.92
CA ARG A 684 53.01 -11.99 12.00
C ARG A 684 52.49 -11.46 10.66
N GLY A 685 53.06 -11.91 9.53
CA GLY A 685 52.61 -11.55 8.18
C GLY A 685 51.47 -12.44 7.63
N VAL A 686 51.05 -13.47 8.37
CA VAL A 686 49.90 -14.31 8.00
C VAL A 686 48.61 -13.57 8.35
N ILE A 687 47.59 -13.70 7.50
CA ILE A 687 46.29 -13.06 7.68
C ILE A 687 45.41 -14.00 8.52
N HIS A 688 44.95 -13.51 9.68
CA HIS A 688 44.01 -14.21 10.57
C HIS A 688 42.88 -13.26 10.98
N ASN A 689 41.77 -13.82 11.47
CA ASN A 689 40.62 -13.04 11.89
C ASN A 689 40.95 -12.22 13.15
N VAL A 690 40.21 -11.13 13.34
CA VAL A 690 40.36 -10.26 14.50
C VAL A 690 39.03 -10.18 15.22
N ARG A 691 39.11 -10.23 16.54
CA ARG A 691 37.95 -10.11 17.40
C ARG A 691 38.31 -9.26 18.62
N ALA A 692 37.79 -8.04 18.64
CA ALA A 692 38.05 -7.09 19.72
C ALA A 692 37.34 -7.50 21.01
N VAL A 693 37.95 -7.14 22.13
CA VAL A 693 37.37 -7.29 23.46
C VAL A 693 37.34 -5.95 24.19
N ARG A 694 36.47 -5.85 25.20
CA ARG A 694 36.32 -4.69 26.07
C ARG A 694 36.26 -5.12 27.52
N GLN A 695 36.85 -4.35 28.43
CA GLN A 695 36.67 -4.55 29.87
C GLN A 695 35.31 -4.03 30.32
N LYS A 696 34.65 -4.76 31.21
CA LYS A 696 33.35 -4.36 31.75
C LYS A 696 33.49 -3.04 32.52
N PRO A 697 32.69 -1.99 32.21
CA PRO A 697 32.77 -0.67 32.84
C PRO A 697 32.54 -0.64 34.34
#